data_AF-A0A1I8AVL6-F1
#
_entry.id   AF-A0A1I8AVL6-F1
#
_cell.length_a   1.000
_cell.length_b   1.000
_cell.length_c   1.000
_cell.angle_alpha   90.00
_cell.angle_beta   90.00
_cell.angle_gamma   90.00
#
_symmetry.space_group_name_H-M   'P 1'
#
loop_
_entity.id
_entity.type
_entity.pdbx_description
1 polymer ?
#
loop_
_entity_poly.entity_id
_entity_poly.type
_entity_poly.pdbx_seq_one_letter_code
_entity_poly.pdbx_strand_id
1 'polypeptide(L)'
;NASIMQALILDLRQKLQKTALGGSESSRQRHVGRGKLLPRERVERLLDPGTPFLELSPLAAQDVYNNESPGAGIITGIGRIAGIECVVVCNDATVKGGTYYPLTVKKHLRAQEIAQQNNLPCVYLVDSGGANLPNQEDVFPDRDHFGRIFYNQANMSAQGIAQIAVVMGSCTAGGAYVPAMSDESIIVRDQGTIFLGGPPLVKAATGEEPRYDPQELNGIIPADTRKPYDVREVIARIVDDSDFDEFKARFGTTLVTGFAHIHGMPVGIIANNGILFSEAAQKGAHFIELCCQRKTPLVFLQNITGFMVGRKYENEGIARHGAKLVTAVSTAAVPKFTVILGGSFGAGNYGMCGRAFSPRLLFLWPNARISVMGAARATGANAIHPGYGFLSENEHFARACEEAGIIFVGPPAQAIAAMGSKSAAKSLMEKAGVPLVPGYHGDNQDPDFLHQQADNIGYPVLIKASAGGGGKGMRIVEESGAFLEALRSCQREAASSFSDDRVLIERYITKPRHIEIQVFGDQHGGYVYLFERDCSVQRRHQKVIEEAPAPGMTPERRQAMGEAAIAAARAVNYQDGRFYFMEMNTRLQVEHPVTELITGHDLVEWQLRVADGQPLPAKQDELSINGHAIEVRIYAENPDKDFLPSIGTLRSLQYPAHASFTSGDVRIDSGVREGSVISPFYDPMIAKVITHGADREQARRRLIRTLADTQVAGVHTNKTFLQRLLGDEAFAQADLDTGLIPRRHDALFPSNQDVPASVLAFAACAVLTHQGMSGQAPNSDPWAVHDAWRLSGDYDQKVALQLGEEAHEVLLQRRDNQWQITLGETQHALRWQAEARAGLANTLTLRLWLDQVEYRAQVLQDGDHLQVAQAGSDWTLAVVDTLASAGTNSQEAHGGRLTAPMPGKIIALNVGAGDSVKQGDVLLVMEAMKMEHSIQAPADGTVAELFFAVGDQVPEGAELVTMES
;
A
#
# COMPACT_ATOMS: atom_id res chain seq x y z
N ASN A 1 -25.86 58.05 -30.85
CA ASN A 1 -25.01 57.18 -29.99
C ASN A 1 -25.85 56.45 -28.94
N ALA A 2 -26.31 57.10 -27.86
CA ALA A 2 -27.06 56.43 -26.78
C ALA A 2 -28.26 55.58 -27.27
N SER A 3 -29.11 56.13 -28.15
CA SER A 3 -30.25 55.40 -28.76
C SER A 3 -29.84 54.16 -29.55
N ILE A 4 -28.74 54.25 -30.32
CA ILE A 4 -28.19 53.13 -31.10
C ILE A 4 -27.65 52.05 -30.17
N MET A 5 -26.90 52.44 -29.13
CA MET A 5 -26.40 51.50 -28.13
C MET A 5 -27.55 50.81 -27.37
N GLN A 6 -28.62 51.55 -27.05
CA GLN A 6 -29.77 50.99 -26.37
C GLN A 6 -30.57 50.02 -27.27
N ALA A 7 -30.65 50.28 -28.58
CA ALA A 7 -31.20 49.32 -29.55
C ALA A 7 -30.35 48.03 -29.63
N LEU A 8 -29.01 48.15 -29.66
CA LEU A 8 -28.09 47.01 -29.65
C LEU A 8 -28.18 46.19 -28.35
N ILE A 9 -28.33 46.85 -27.19
CA ILE A 9 -28.55 46.17 -25.90
C ILE A 9 -29.89 45.42 -25.89
N LEU A 10 -30.94 45.99 -26.49
CA LEU A 10 -32.25 45.34 -26.60
C LEU A 10 -32.22 44.12 -27.53
N ASP A 11 -31.60 44.24 -28.71
CA ASP A 11 -31.37 43.13 -29.65
C ASP A 11 -30.55 42.00 -29.00
N LEU A 12 -29.45 42.34 -28.32
CA LEU A 12 -28.64 41.38 -27.58
C LEU A 12 -29.45 40.66 -26.49
N ARG A 13 -30.23 41.39 -25.68
CA ARG A 13 -31.10 40.80 -24.66
C ARG A 13 -32.17 39.89 -25.27
N GLN A 14 -32.78 40.29 -26.38
CA GLN A 14 -33.80 39.50 -27.07
C GLN A 14 -33.22 38.22 -27.68
N LYS A 15 -32.01 38.28 -28.27
CA LYS A 15 -31.27 37.11 -28.76
C LYS A 15 -30.88 36.16 -27.63
N LEU A 16 -30.34 36.68 -26.53
CA LEU A 16 -30.02 35.88 -25.34
C LEU A 16 -31.27 35.19 -24.78
N GLN A 17 -32.39 35.91 -24.61
CA GLN A 17 -33.66 35.33 -24.15
C GLN A 17 -34.19 34.26 -25.11
N LYS A 18 -34.16 34.51 -26.42
CA LYS A 18 -34.62 33.54 -27.43
C LYS A 18 -33.77 32.25 -27.39
N THR A 19 -32.45 32.39 -27.33
CA THR A 19 -31.51 31.26 -27.27
C THR A 19 -31.58 30.52 -25.93
N ALA A 20 -31.90 31.21 -24.83
CA ALA A 20 -32.09 30.57 -23.53
C ALA A 20 -33.27 29.58 -23.50
N LEU A 21 -34.24 29.69 -24.41
CA LEU A 21 -35.36 28.75 -24.53
C LEU A 21 -34.95 27.35 -25.05
N GLY A 22 -33.74 27.18 -25.60
CA GLY A 22 -33.32 25.92 -26.21
C GLY A 22 -34.09 25.61 -27.50
N GLY A 23 -34.56 24.37 -27.66
CA GLY A 23 -35.17 23.87 -28.89
C GLY A 23 -36.57 24.41 -29.23
N SER A 24 -37.33 23.68 -30.06
CA SER A 24 -38.73 24.05 -30.34
C SER A 24 -39.61 23.87 -29.11
N GLU A 25 -40.74 24.57 -29.06
CA GLU A 25 -41.72 24.40 -27.98
C GLU A 25 -42.25 22.95 -27.90
N SER A 26 -42.53 22.34 -29.06
CA SER A 26 -42.89 20.92 -29.18
C SER A 26 -41.81 19.96 -28.68
N SER A 27 -40.53 20.36 -28.72
CA SER A 27 -39.42 19.59 -28.16
C SER A 27 -39.36 19.74 -26.63
N ARG A 28 -39.48 20.97 -26.10
CA ARG A 28 -39.59 21.24 -24.65
C ARG A 28 -40.77 20.49 -24.03
N GLN A 29 -41.96 20.59 -24.61
CA GLN A 29 -43.16 19.91 -24.12
C GLN A 29 -42.98 18.38 -24.12
N ARG A 30 -42.35 17.81 -25.16
CA ARG A 30 -42.03 16.36 -25.23
C ARG A 30 -40.98 15.93 -24.19
N HIS A 31 -40.03 16.81 -23.86
CA HIS A 31 -39.00 16.56 -22.85
C HIS A 31 -39.60 16.58 -21.44
N VAL A 32 -40.34 17.63 -21.09
CA VAL A 32 -41.03 17.76 -19.79
C VAL A 32 -42.09 16.67 -19.61
N GLY A 33 -42.83 16.32 -20.68
CA GLY A 33 -43.79 15.21 -20.68
C GLY A 33 -43.20 13.81 -20.45
N ARG A 34 -41.87 13.67 -20.42
CA ARG A 34 -41.14 12.45 -20.00
C ARG A 34 -40.68 12.51 -18.53
N GLY A 35 -41.18 13.47 -17.74
CA GLY A 35 -40.77 13.69 -16.35
C GLY A 35 -39.36 14.29 -16.21
N LYS A 36 -38.85 14.97 -17.25
CA LYS A 36 -37.50 15.55 -17.26
C LYS A 36 -37.50 17.06 -17.09
N LEU A 37 -36.68 17.55 -16.17
CA LEU A 37 -36.29 18.96 -16.09
C LEU A 37 -35.60 19.42 -17.38
N LEU A 38 -35.88 20.66 -17.79
CA LEU A 38 -35.22 21.34 -18.90
C LEU A 38 -33.73 21.55 -18.61
N PRO A 39 -32.85 21.60 -19.63
CA PRO A 39 -31.40 21.74 -19.45
C PRO A 39 -30.96 22.91 -18.56
N ARG A 40 -31.61 24.07 -18.65
CA ARG A 40 -31.31 25.21 -17.75
C ARG A 40 -31.76 24.99 -16.31
N GLU A 41 -32.95 24.42 -16.11
CA GLU A 41 -33.44 24.04 -14.77
C GLU A 41 -32.53 23.01 -14.08
N ARG A 42 -31.84 22.16 -14.86
CA ARG A 42 -30.83 21.22 -14.33
C ARG A 42 -29.59 21.95 -13.84
N VAL A 43 -29.09 22.93 -14.60
CA VAL A 43 -27.94 23.77 -14.21
C VAL A 43 -28.32 24.62 -12.99
N GLU A 44 -29.44 25.33 -13.03
CA GLU A 44 -29.92 26.19 -11.93
C GLU A 44 -30.16 25.44 -10.61
N ARG A 45 -30.46 24.12 -10.64
CA ARG A 45 -30.61 23.27 -9.45
C ARG A 45 -29.34 22.51 -9.05
N LEU A 46 -28.31 22.50 -9.90
CA LEU A 46 -27.00 21.94 -9.59
C LEU A 46 -26.15 22.96 -8.81
N LEU A 47 -26.36 24.24 -9.09
CA LEU A 47 -25.61 25.35 -8.50
C LEU A 47 -26.10 25.71 -7.09
N ASP A 48 -25.19 26.24 -6.28
CA ASP A 48 -25.46 26.66 -4.92
C ASP A 48 -26.48 27.82 -4.88
N PRO A 49 -27.53 27.75 -4.04
CA PRO A 49 -28.60 28.75 -4.01
C PRO A 49 -28.10 30.19 -3.82
N GLY A 50 -28.40 31.05 -4.79
CA GLY A 50 -28.02 32.46 -4.79
C GLY A 50 -26.67 32.78 -5.44
N THR A 51 -25.93 31.79 -5.92
CA THR A 51 -24.66 32.00 -6.66
C THR A 51 -24.91 32.35 -8.13
N PRO A 52 -24.00 33.12 -8.78
CA PRO A 52 -24.13 33.47 -10.19
C PRO A 52 -23.65 32.33 -11.11
N PHE A 53 -24.24 32.24 -12.30
CA PHE A 53 -23.75 31.39 -13.40
C PHE A 53 -23.20 32.25 -14.54
N LEU A 54 -21.91 32.09 -14.85
CA LEU A 54 -21.25 32.74 -15.97
C LEU A 54 -21.34 31.85 -17.22
N GLU A 55 -22.42 31.99 -17.99
CA GLU A 55 -22.59 31.24 -19.24
C GLU A 55 -21.57 31.69 -20.30
N LEU A 56 -20.78 30.73 -20.79
CA LEU A 56 -19.79 30.88 -21.83
C LEU A 56 -20.45 30.76 -23.21
N SER A 57 -20.11 31.67 -24.13
CA SER A 57 -20.58 31.68 -25.52
C SER A 57 -22.09 31.38 -25.68
N PRO A 58 -23.00 32.12 -25.02
CA PRO A 58 -24.45 31.85 -25.07
C PRO A 58 -25.03 31.97 -26.47
N LEU A 59 -24.47 32.83 -27.34
CA LEU A 59 -24.89 33.00 -28.74
C LEU A 59 -24.07 32.15 -29.74
N ALA A 60 -23.45 31.05 -29.29
CA ALA A 60 -22.81 30.11 -30.21
C ALA A 60 -23.80 29.56 -31.25
N ALA A 61 -23.34 29.42 -32.50
CA ALA A 61 -24.15 29.04 -33.67
C ALA A 61 -25.36 29.96 -34.00
N GLN A 62 -25.45 31.16 -33.41
CA GLN A 62 -26.38 32.20 -33.87
C GLN A 62 -26.14 32.51 -35.35
N ASP A 63 -27.22 32.47 -36.15
CA ASP A 63 -27.22 32.63 -37.61
C ASP A 63 -26.35 31.63 -38.39
N VAL A 64 -26.04 30.48 -37.77
CA VAL A 64 -25.43 29.29 -38.38
C VAL A 64 -26.43 28.13 -38.34
N TYR A 65 -26.27 27.12 -39.21
CA TYR A 65 -27.16 25.95 -39.31
C TYR A 65 -28.66 26.29 -39.39
N ASN A 66 -29.02 27.35 -40.14
CA ASN A 66 -30.38 27.89 -40.23
C ASN A 66 -31.03 28.25 -38.86
N ASN A 67 -30.23 28.56 -37.84
CA ASN A 67 -30.65 28.75 -36.44
C ASN A 67 -31.31 27.50 -35.80
N GLU A 68 -31.07 26.29 -36.32
CA GLU A 68 -31.62 25.04 -35.77
C GLU A 68 -30.90 24.53 -34.50
N SER A 69 -29.73 25.10 -34.17
CA SER A 69 -28.90 24.72 -33.02
C SER A 69 -28.60 25.94 -32.13
N PRO A 70 -29.60 26.52 -31.44
CA PRO A 70 -29.42 27.69 -30.59
C PRO A 70 -28.42 27.40 -29.45
N GLY A 71 -27.51 28.33 -29.19
CA GLY A 71 -26.43 28.16 -28.23
C GLY A 71 -25.44 27.04 -28.57
N ALA A 72 -25.47 26.57 -29.83
CA ALA A 72 -24.87 25.33 -30.33
C ALA A 72 -25.36 24.05 -29.63
N GLY A 73 -26.56 24.02 -29.04
CA GLY A 73 -27.14 22.82 -28.41
C GLY A 73 -26.43 22.35 -27.13
N ILE A 74 -25.60 23.21 -26.53
CA ILE A 74 -24.89 22.93 -25.29
C ILE A 74 -24.79 24.21 -24.45
N ILE A 75 -25.08 24.10 -23.16
CA ILE A 75 -24.86 25.16 -22.17
C ILE A 75 -23.49 24.88 -21.56
N THR A 76 -22.60 25.87 -21.56
CA THR A 76 -21.32 25.80 -20.86
C THR A 76 -21.15 27.04 -20.01
N GLY A 77 -20.52 26.93 -18.85
CA GLY A 77 -20.31 28.08 -17.96
C GLY A 77 -19.63 27.73 -16.65
N ILE A 78 -19.22 28.76 -15.91
CA ILE A 78 -18.66 28.62 -14.56
C ILE A 78 -19.76 28.93 -13.54
N GLY A 79 -19.86 28.12 -12.50
CA GLY A 79 -20.73 28.36 -11.35
C GLY A 79 -20.30 27.53 -10.15
N ARG A 80 -20.87 27.82 -8.98
CA ARG A 80 -20.46 27.20 -7.71
C ARG A 80 -21.34 26.01 -7.34
N ILE A 81 -20.74 24.91 -6.90
CA ILE A 81 -21.40 23.66 -6.50
C ILE A 81 -20.74 23.19 -5.20
N ALA A 82 -21.52 23.06 -4.12
CA ALA A 82 -21.04 22.68 -2.78
C ALA A 82 -19.86 23.55 -2.30
N GLY A 83 -19.85 24.84 -2.62
CA GLY A 83 -18.80 25.80 -2.31
C GLY A 83 -17.68 25.93 -3.36
N ILE A 84 -17.50 24.92 -4.23
CA ILE A 84 -16.40 24.81 -5.21
C ILE A 84 -16.80 25.43 -6.55
N GLU A 85 -15.89 26.16 -7.21
CA GLU A 85 -16.15 26.71 -8.54
C GLU A 85 -15.86 25.68 -9.64
N CYS A 86 -16.87 25.36 -10.45
CA CYS A 86 -16.84 24.27 -11.43
C CYS A 86 -17.22 24.78 -12.82
N VAL A 87 -16.62 24.19 -13.85
CA VAL A 87 -17.06 24.34 -15.24
C VAL A 87 -18.17 23.33 -15.53
N VAL A 88 -19.40 23.82 -15.66
CA VAL A 88 -20.56 23.02 -16.00
C VAL A 88 -20.71 22.93 -17.53
N VAL A 89 -20.92 21.71 -18.03
CA VAL A 89 -21.10 21.41 -19.47
C VAL A 89 -22.36 20.56 -19.64
N CYS A 90 -23.48 21.18 -20.02
CA CYS A 90 -24.79 20.54 -20.10
C CYS A 90 -25.31 20.45 -21.54
N ASN A 91 -25.63 19.24 -22.02
CA ASN A 91 -26.24 19.06 -23.34
C ASN A 91 -27.71 19.50 -23.35
N ASP A 92 -28.10 20.32 -24.34
CA ASP A 92 -29.50 20.66 -24.54
C ASP A 92 -30.22 19.56 -25.34
N ALA A 93 -30.73 18.56 -24.62
CA ALA A 93 -31.54 17.48 -25.18
C ALA A 93 -32.78 17.95 -25.97
N THR A 94 -33.26 19.18 -25.76
CA THR A 94 -34.39 19.75 -26.52
C THR A 94 -33.95 20.25 -27.90
N VAL A 95 -32.67 20.62 -28.07
CA VAL A 95 -32.06 20.98 -29.35
C VAL A 95 -31.65 19.69 -30.09
N LYS A 96 -32.50 19.23 -31.01
CA LYS A 96 -32.27 18.06 -31.88
C LYS A 96 -31.94 16.74 -31.15
N GLY A 97 -32.20 16.63 -29.84
CA GLY A 97 -31.78 15.49 -29.02
C GLY A 97 -30.39 15.63 -28.41
N GLY A 98 -29.85 16.84 -28.29
CA GLY A 98 -28.51 17.08 -27.72
C GLY A 98 -27.36 16.63 -28.63
N THR A 99 -27.59 16.56 -29.95
CA THR A 99 -26.57 16.12 -30.91
C THR A 99 -25.48 17.17 -31.11
N TYR A 100 -24.22 16.74 -31.14
CA TYR A 100 -23.07 17.60 -31.43
C TYR A 100 -23.04 18.03 -32.91
N TYR A 101 -23.16 19.33 -33.14
CA TYR A 101 -22.75 20.01 -34.37
C TYR A 101 -21.28 20.44 -34.25
N PRO A 102 -20.57 20.76 -35.36
CA PRO A 102 -19.18 21.21 -35.30
C PRO A 102 -18.93 22.39 -34.34
N LEU A 103 -19.82 23.38 -34.26
CA LEU A 103 -19.72 24.46 -33.26
C LEU A 103 -20.03 24.01 -31.82
N THR A 104 -20.83 22.96 -31.61
CA THR A 104 -21.02 22.34 -30.29
C THR A 104 -19.69 21.81 -29.77
N VAL A 105 -18.90 21.18 -30.65
CA VAL A 105 -17.55 20.69 -30.34
C VAL A 105 -16.65 21.83 -29.89
N LYS A 106 -16.59 22.93 -30.66
CA LYS A 106 -15.74 24.08 -30.33
C LYS A 106 -16.16 24.75 -29.01
N LYS A 107 -17.46 24.86 -28.72
CA LYS A 107 -17.97 25.38 -27.44
C LYS A 107 -17.64 24.47 -26.25
N HIS A 108 -17.72 23.15 -26.42
CA HIS A 108 -17.32 22.17 -25.41
C HIS A 108 -15.81 22.25 -25.15
N LEU A 109 -14.99 22.22 -26.20
CA LEU A 109 -13.53 22.31 -26.10
C LEU A 109 -13.07 23.61 -25.42
N ARG A 110 -13.70 24.76 -25.72
CA ARG A 110 -13.37 26.02 -25.04
C ARG A 110 -13.73 26.01 -23.55
N ALA A 111 -14.75 25.26 -23.14
CA ALA A 111 -15.07 25.09 -21.72
C ALA A 111 -13.99 24.25 -21.00
N GLN A 112 -13.55 23.14 -21.60
CA GLN A 112 -12.44 22.34 -21.07
C GLN A 112 -11.11 23.12 -21.07
N GLU A 113 -10.84 23.93 -22.09
CA GLU A 113 -9.64 24.78 -22.14
C GLU A 113 -9.63 25.80 -20.99
N ILE A 114 -10.78 26.41 -20.69
CA ILE A 114 -10.95 27.32 -19.54
C ILE A 114 -10.80 26.54 -18.22
N ALA A 115 -11.37 25.34 -18.12
CA ALA A 115 -11.22 24.49 -16.93
C ALA A 115 -9.74 24.18 -16.66
N GLN A 116 -9.01 23.72 -17.67
CA GLN A 116 -7.58 23.40 -17.57
C GLN A 116 -6.72 24.64 -17.24
N GLN A 117 -7.01 25.79 -17.85
CA GLN A 117 -6.29 27.04 -17.61
C GLN A 117 -6.50 27.64 -16.21
N ASN A 118 -7.53 27.20 -15.47
CA ASN A 118 -7.91 27.75 -14.16
C ASN A 118 -8.05 26.67 -13.07
N ASN A 119 -7.59 25.44 -13.34
CA ASN A 119 -7.67 24.27 -12.44
C ASN A 119 -9.10 23.93 -11.93
N LEU A 120 -10.14 24.23 -12.71
CA LEU A 120 -11.54 24.10 -12.29
C LEU A 120 -12.09 22.69 -12.60
N PRO A 121 -12.71 21.98 -11.63
CA PRO A 121 -13.41 20.73 -11.89
C PRO A 121 -14.49 20.85 -12.97
N CYS A 122 -14.61 19.81 -13.80
CA CYS A 122 -15.59 19.75 -14.89
C CYS A 122 -16.81 18.91 -14.48
N VAL A 123 -18.02 19.47 -14.60
CA VAL A 123 -19.27 18.74 -14.35
C VAL A 123 -20.09 18.63 -15.64
N TYR A 124 -20.10 17.44 -16.24
CA TYR A 124 -20.76 17.14 -17.50
C TYR A 124 -22.19 16.63 -17.27
N LEU A 125 -23.22 17.41 -17.58
CA LEU A 125 -24.62 16.98 -17.53
C LEU A 125 -25.03 16.41 -18.91
N VAL A 126 -24.88 15.09 -19.08
CA VAL A 126 -24.93 14.42 -20.39
C VAL A 126 -26.31 13.84 -20.69
N ASP A 127 -26.90 14.30 -21.80
CA ASP A 127 -28.18 13.87 -22.38
C ASP A 127 -28.09 14.20 -23.89
N SER A 128 -27.44 13.32 -24.66
CA SER A 128 -26.91 13.59 -26.01
C SER A 128 -27.05 12.41 -26.96
N GLY A 129 -27.76 12.65 -28.07
CA GLY A 129 -27.92 11.76 -29.22
C GLY A 129 -26.69 11.61 -30.13
N GLY A 130 -25.48 11.89 -29.63
CA GLY A 130 -24.23 11.66 -30.37
C GLY A 130 -23.90 12.77 -31.38
N ALA A 131 -23.23 12.42 -32.48
CA ALA A 131 -22.89 13.37 -33.54
C ALA A 131 -24.12 13.66 -34.43
N ASN A 132 -24.25 14.90 -34.89
CA ASN A 132 -25.31 15.28 -35.81
C ASN A 132 -25.05 14.67 -37.21
N LEU A 133 -25.76 13.61 -37.57
CA LEU A 133 -25.48 12.79 -38.77
C LEU A 133 -25.28 13.60 -40.08
N PRO A 134 -26.10 14.61 -40.42
CA PRO A 134 -25.89 15.44 -41.62
C PRO A 134 -24.60 16.28 -41.64
N ASN A 135 -23.93 16.43 -40.50
CA ASN A 135 -22.68 17.19 -40.34
C ASN A 135 -21.57 16.29 -39.76
N GLN A 136 -21.70 14.96 -39.84
CA GLN A 136 -20.83 14.02 -39.11
C GLN A 136 -19.35 14.12 -39.54
N GLU A 137 -19.09 14.37 -40.81
CA GLU A 137 -17.73 14.53 -41.35
C GLU A 137 -16.99 15.73 -40.73
N ASP A 138 -17.69 16.86 -40.50
CA ASP A 138 -17.16 18.06 -39.84
C ASP A 138 -17.09 17.96 -38.31
N VAL A 139 -17.68 16.92 -37.70
CA VAL A 139 -17.60 16.69 -36.24
C VAL A 139 -16.31 15.96 -35.85
N PHE A 140 -15.79 15.07 -36.70
CA PHE A 140 -14.58 14.25 -36.41
C PHE A 140 -13.28 14.57 -37.19
N PRO A 141 -13.13 15.65 -38.00
CA PRO A 141 -12.17 15.64 -39.12
C PRO A 141 -10.69 15.77 -38.73
N ASP A 142 -10.36 16.30 -37.55
CA ASP A 142 -8.98 16.62 -37.18
C ASP A 142 -8.75 16.73 -35.66
N ARG A 143 -7.48 16.80 -35.26
CA ARG A 143 -6.87 16.96 -33.92
C ARG A 143 -7.64 17.86 -32.94
N ASP A 144 -8.28 18.92 -33.41
CA ASP A 144 -8.97 19.91 -32.57
C ASP A 144 -10.50 19.88 -32.77
N HIS A 145 -11.04 18.71 -33.14
CA HIS A 145 -12.46 18.38 -33.22
C HIS A 145 -12.83 17.28 -32.20
N PHE A 146 -13.91 16.53 -32.41
CA PHE A 146 -14.65 15.89 -31.32
C PHE A 146 -13.87 14.85 -30.49
N GLY A 147 -12.91 14.14 -31.10
CA GLY A 147 -12.00 13.25 -30.35
C GLY A 147 -11.10 13.96 -29.32
N ARG A 148 -10.87 15.28 -29.48
CA ARG A 148 -10.09 16.09 -28.53
C ARG A 148 -10.76 16.21 -27.18
N ILE A 149 -12.09 16.12 -27.09
CA ILE A 149 -12.83 16.23 -25.83
C ILE A 149 -12.34 15.16 -24.85
N PHE A 150 -12.17 13.93 -25.33
CA PHE A 150 -11.75 12.77 -24.54
C PHE A 150 -10.26 12.80 -24.22
N TYR A 151 -9.44 13.31 -25.16
CA TYR A 151 -8.03 13.57 -24.91
C TYR A 151 -7.85 14.61 -23.79
N ASN A 152 -8.56 15.74 -23.84
CA ASN A 152 -8.50 16.77 -22.82
C ASN A 152 -8.98 16.23 -21.47
N GLN A 153 -10.10 15.54 -21.45
CA GLN A 153 -10.66 14.92 -20.24
C GLN A 153 -9.66 13.96 -19.56
N ALA A 154 -9.02 13.08 -20.33
CA ALA A 154 -8.00 12.16 -19.82
C ALA A 154 -6.74 12.87 -19.30
N ASN A 155 -6.29 13.94 -19.95
CA ASN A 155 -5.13 14.71 -19.50
C ASN A 155 -5.44 15.58 -18.28
N MET A 156 -6.66 16.13 -18.17
CA MET A 156 -7.12 16.88 -16.99
C MET A 156 -7.28 15.96 -15.78
N SER A 157 -7.87 14.77 -15.95
CA SER A 157 -7.91 13.70 -14.94
C SER A 157 -6.50 13.34 -14.45
N ALA A 158 -5.56 13.10 -15.37
CA ALA A 158 -4.15 12.83 -15.04
C ALA A 158 -3.39 14.04 -14.43
N GLN A 159 -3.98 15.24 -14.44
CA GLN A 159 -3.49 16.47 -13.79
C GLN A 159 -4.21 16.75 -12.45
N GLY A 160 -5.11 15.87 -12.00
CA GLY A 160 -5.89 16.03 -10.76
C GLY A 160 -7.13 16.91 -10.90
N ILE A 161 -7.43 17.43 -12.10
CA ILE A 161 -8.62 18.25 -12.36
C ILE A 161 -9.81 17.31 -12.56
N ALA A 162 -10.61 17.13 -11.50
CA ALA A 162 -11.72 16.17 -11.47
C ALA A 162 -12.73 16.35 -12.61
N GLN A 163 -13.04 15.24 -13.29
CA GLN A 163 -13.98 15.13 -14.41
C GLN A 163 -15.20 14.32 -13.96
N ILE A 164 -16.29 14.98 -13.57
CA ILE A 164 -17.51 14.34 -13.07
C ILE A 164 -18.60 14.34 -14.16
N ALA A 165 -19.16 13.18 -14.50
CA ALA A 165 -20.25 13.06 -15.46
C ALA A 165 -21.56 12.64 -14.78
N VAL A 166 -22.66 13.31 -15.13
CA VAL A 166 -24.03 12.97 -14.71
C VAL A 166 -24.85 12.64 -15.94
N VAL A 167 -25.14 11.35 -16.14
CA VAL A 167 -25.89 10.85 -17.29
C VAL A 167 -27.38 10.93 -16.99
N MET A 168 -27.98 12.04 -17.42
CA MET A 168 -29.38 12.39 -17.16
C MET A 168 -30.35 11.90 -18.23
N GLY A 169 -29.85 11.14 -19.22
CA GLY A 169 -30.67 10.59 -20.29
C GLY A 169 -29.92 9.70 -21.26
N SER A 170 -30.29 9.78 -22.54
CA SER A 170 -29.68 8.93 -23.56
C SER A 170 -28.32 9.52 -23.95
N CYS A 171 -27.27 8.74 -23.80
CA CYS A 171 -25.89 9.16 -23.97
C CYS A 171 -25.25 8.24 -25.02
N THR A 172 -25.29 8.69 -26.28
CA THR A 172 -25.11 7.81 -27.44
C THR A 172 -23.84 8.12 -28.22
N ALA A 173 -23.21 7.07 -28.77
CA ALA A 173 -22.03 7.14 -29.63
C ALA A 173 -20.97 8.10 -29.09
N GLY A 174 -20.84 9.27 -29.71
CA GLY A 174 -19.91 10.31 -29.28
C GLY A 174 -20.11 10.80 -27.85
N GLY A 175 -21.36 10.95 -27.40
CA GLY A 175 -21.67 11.39 -26.04
C GLY A 175 -21.22 10.38 -24.97
N ALA A 176 -21.28 9.08 -25.28
CA ALA A 176 -20.99 7.98 -24.37
C ALA A 176 -19.53 7.93 -23.89
N TYR A 177 -18.60 8.51 -24.65
CA TYR A 177 -17.20 8.61 -24.23
C TYR A 177 -16.98 9.60 -23.10
N VAL A 178 -17.82 10.64 -22.94
CA VAL A 178 -17.67 11.62 -21.85
C VAL A 178 -17.80 10.96 -20.47
N PRO A 179 -18.87 10.23 -20.12
CA PRO A 179 -18.91 9.50 -18.85
C PRO A 179 -17.88 8.37 -18.78
N ALA A 180 -17.57 7.69 -19.89
CA ALA A 180 -16.62 6.58 -19.91
C ALA A 180 -15.14 7.00 -19.76
N MET A 181 -14.84 8.30 -19.85
CA MET A 181 -13.51 8.91 -19.68
C MET A 181 -13.49 9.90 -18.49
N SER A 182 -14.56 9.91 -17.68
CA SER A 182 -14.69 10.71 -16.47
C SER A 182 -14.20 9.93 -15.26
N ASP A 183 -13.64 10.62 -14.26
CA ASP A 183 -13.20 10.01 -13.00
C ASP A 183 -14.39 9.42 -12.22
N GLU A 184 -15.52 10.15 -12.22
CA GLU A 184 -16.77 9.72 -11.60
C GLU A 184 -17.97 9.83 -12.56
N SER A 185 -18.88 8.86 -12.49
CA SER A 185 -19.99 8.69 -13.45
C SER A 185 -21.31 8.33 -12.77
N ILE A 186 -22.14 9.35 -12.55
CA ILE A 186 -23.47 9.24 -11.93
C ILE A 186 -24.51 8.98 -13.02
N ILE A 187 -25.07 7.77 -13.06
CA ILE A 187 -26.16 7.41 -14.00
C ILE A 187 -27.50 7.55 -13.29
N VAL A 188 -28.38 8.42 -13.81
CA VAL A 188 -29.72 8.61 -13.23
C VAL A 188 -30.56 7.35 -13.44
N ARG A 189 -31.00 6.71 -12.35
CA ARG A 189 -31.82 5.49 -12.39
C ARG A 189 -33.05 5.68 -13.28
N ASP A 190 -33.39 4.65 -14.05
CA ASP A 190 -34.55 4.56 -14.95
C ASP A 190 -34.60 5.61 -16.10
N GLN A 191 -33.58 6.47 -16.25
CA GLN A 191 -33.52 7.48 -17.31
C GLN A 191 -32.17 7.56 -18.04
N GLY A 192 -31.06 7.39 -17.32
CA GLY A 192 -29.70 7.46 -17.85
C GLY A 192 -29.28 6.17 -18.55
N THR A 193 -28.77 6.28 -19.78
CA THR A 193 -28.30 5.12 -20.57
C THR A 193 -27.05 5.52 -21.36
N ILE A 194 -25.94 4.80 -21.18
CA ILE A 194 -24.66 5.01 -21.88
C ILE A 194 -24.49 3.93 -22.95
N PHE A 195 -24.20 4.30 -24.19
CA PHE A 195 -23.90 3.31 -25.24
C PHE A 195 -23.16 3.89 -26.46
N LEU A 196 -22.13 3.18 -26.95
CA LEU A 196 -21.45 3.51 -28.21
C LEU A 196 -22.36 3.27 -29.43
N GLY A 197 -22.99 2.09 -29.48
CA GLY A 197 -24.13 1.78 -30.34
C GLY A 197 -25.24 1.27 -29.42
N GLY A 198 -26.41 1.90 -29.46
CA GLY A 198 -27.42 1.69 -28.41
C GLY A 198 -28.25 0.44 -28.60
N PRO A 199 -28.70 -0.22 -27.52
CA PRO A 199 -29.80 -1.17 -27.60
C PRO A 199 -30.98 -0.61 -28.40
N PRO A 200 -31.41 0.66 -28.28
CA PRO A 200 -32.48 1.20 -29.14
C PRO A 200 -32.08 1.39 -30.62
N LEU A 201 -30.81 1.68 -30.92
CA LEU A 201 -30.33 1.89 -32.29
C LEU A 201 -30.13 0.55 -33.01
N VAL A 202 -29.61 -0.44 -32.29
CA VAL A 202 -29.32 -1.76 -32.81
C VAL A 202 -30.59 -2.62 -32.83
N LYS A 203 -31.47 -2.56 -31.81
CA LYS A 203 -32.83 -3.14 -31.87
C LYS A 203 -33.69 -2.53 -32.99
N ALA A 204 -33.46 -1.28 -33.37
CA ALA A 204 -34.10 -0.68 -34.55
C ALA A 204 -33.51 -1.17 -35.89
N ALA A 205 -32.37 -1.88 -35.86
CA ALA A 205 -31.69 -2.46 -37.01
C ALA A 205 -31.74 -4.01 -37.08
N THR A 206 -31.90 -4.70 -35.94
CA THR A 206 -32.02 -6.17 -35.81
C THR A 206 -33.44 -6.62 -35.47
N GLY A 207 -34.19 -5.85 -34.67
CA GLY A 207 -35.58 -6.14 -34.30
C GLY A 207 -35.79 -7.13 -33.15
N GLU A 208 -34.72 -7.77 -32.68
CA GLU A 208 -34.78 -8.97 -31.83
C GLU A 208 -34.64 -8.66 -30.32
N GLU A 209 -35.45 -9.37 -29.52
CA GLU A 209 -35.42 -9.41 -28.05
C GLU A 209 -35.33 -10.88 -27.62
N PRO A 210 -34.86 -11.22 -26.41
CA PRO A 210 -34.90 -12.59 -25.90
C PRO A 210 -36.34 -13.16 -25.94
N ARG A 211 -36.50 -14.42 -26.36
CA ARG A 211 -37.83 -15.09 -26.43
C ARG A 211 -38.41 -15.44 -25.07
N TYR A 212 -37.61 -15.36 -24.01
CA TYR A 212 -37.99 -15.62 -22.62
C TYR A 212 -37.79 -14.36 -21.78
N ASP A 213 -38.68 -14.07 -20.83
CA ASP A 213 -38.64 -12.85 -20.02
C ASP A 213 -37.39 -12.80 -19.12
N PRO A 214 -36.52 -11.78 -19.24
CA PRO A 214 -35.34 -11.61 -18.37
C PRO A 214 -35.68 -11.54 -16.87
N GLN A 215 -36.92 -11.19 -16.48
CA GLN A 215 -37.36 -11.19 -15.08
C GLN A 215 -37.32 -12.60 -14.44
N GLU A 216 -37.43 -13.66 -15.24
CA GLU A 216 -37.38 -15.06 -14.76
C GLU A 216 -36.00 -15.46 -14.20
N LEU A 217 -34.92 -14.71 -14.50
CA LEU A 217 -33.56 -15.01 -14.04
C LEU A 217 -33.45 -15.19 -12.51
N ASN A 218 -34.27 -14.46 -11.74
CA ASN A 218 -34.35 -14.57 -10.28
C ASN A 218 -34.94 -15.90 -9.78
N GLY A 219 -35.73 -16.60 -10.61
CA GLY A 219 -36.25 -17.94 -10.31
C GLY A 219 -35.35 -19.07 -10.80
N ILE A 220 -34.47 -18.79 -11.77
CA ILE A 220 -33.58 -19.77 -12.42
C ILE A 220 -32.30 -19.99 -11.61
N ILE A 221 -31.72 -18.92 -11.07
CA ILE A 221 -30.49 -18.99 -10.25
C ILE A 221 -30.88 -19.26 -8.79
N PRO A 222 -30.65 -20.47 -8.24
CA PRO A 222 -31.18 -20.85 -6.95
C PRO A 222 -30.44 -20.15 -5.79
N ALA A 223 -31.18 -19.80 -4.73
CA ALA A 223 -30.61 -19.23 -3.51
C ALA A 223 -29.67 -20.19 -2.75
N ASP A 224 -29.81 -21.50 -2.94
CA ASP A 224 -28.84 -22.51 -2.49
C ASP A 224 -27.92 -22.86 -3.65
N THR A 225 -26.67 -22.38 -3.60
CA THR A 225 -25.65 -22.56 -4.65
C THR A 225 -25.22 -24.01 -4.87
N ARG A 226 -25.67 -24.96 -4.03
CA ARG A 226 -25.46 -26.40 -4.22
C ARG A 226 -26.48 -27.04 -5.16
N LYS A 227 -27.58 -26.35 -5.49
CA LYS A 227 -28.58 -26.83 -6.45
C LYS A 227 -28.10 -26.57 -7.88
N PRO A 228 -28.03 -27.60 -8.76
CA PRO A 228 -27.67 -27.40 -10.14
C PRO A 228 -28.79 -26.70 -10.92
N TYR A 229 -28.39 -25.87 -11.87
CA TYR A 229 -29.21 -25.32 -12.96
C TYR A 229 -28.37 -25.39 -14.24
N ASP A 230 -28.99 -25.36 -15.43
CA ASP A 230 -28.23 -25.19 -16.68
C ASP A 230 -28.10 -23.69 -16.98
N VAL A 231 -26.87 -23.20 -17.12
CA VAL A 231 -26.58 -21.83 -17.51
C VAL A 231 -27.15 -21.46 -18.89
N ARG A 232 -27.54 -22.44 -19.73
CA ARG A 232 -28.32 -22.18 -20.96
C ARG A 232 -29.64 -21.43 -20.70
N GLU A 233 -30.31 -21.68 -19.57
CA GLU A 233 -31.52 -20.93 -19.19
C GLU A 233 -31.23 -19.45 -18.88
N VAL A 234 -30.01 -19.15 -18.42
CA VAL A 234 -29.54 -17.77 -18.24
C VAL A 234 -29.17 -17.16 -19.59
N ILE A 235 -28.44 -17.89 -20.44
CA ILE A 235 -28.05 -17.44 -21.80
C ILE A 235 -29.30 -17.06 -22.62
N ALA A 236 -30.31 -17.93 -22.67
CA ALA A 236 -31.53 -17.71 -23.43
C ALA A 236 -32.34 -16.46 -23.01
N ARG A 237 -32.05 -15.86 -21.84
CA ARG A 237 -32.70 -14.67 -21.30
C ARG A 237 -31.82 -13.41 -21.32
N ILE A 238 -30.60 -13.50 -21.85
CA ILE A 238 -29.70 -12.36 -22.05
C ILE A 238 -29.25 -12.16 -23.50
N VAL A 239 -29.49 -13.13 -24.40
CA VAL A 239 -29.15 -13.05 -25.82
C VAL A 239 -30.38 -12.76 -26.69
N ASP A 240 -30.17 -12.00 -27.76
CA ASP A 240 -31.24 -11.57 -28.68
C ASP A 240 -31.86 -12.78 -29.41
N ASP A 241 -33.19 -12.78 -29.60
CA ASP A 241 -34.01 -13.91 -30.08
C ASP A 241 -33.78 -15.26 -29.36
N SER A 242 -33.13 -15.23 -28.19
CA SER A 242 -32.57 -16.41 -27.53
C SER A 242 -31.65 -17.27 -28.42
N ASP A 243 -31.06 -16.69 -29.47
CA ASP A 243 -30.19 -17.42 -30.41
C ASP A 243 -28.75 -17.59 -29.88
N PHE A 244 -28.22 -18.81 -30.05
CA PHE A 244 -26.94 -19.21 -29.46
C PHE A 244 -26.28 -20.35 -30.24
N ASP A 245 -25.27 -20.03 -31.05
CA ASP A 245 -24.44 -20.99 -31.77
C ASP A 245 -23.44 -21.65 -30.80
N GLU A 246 -23.85 -22.73 -30.12
CA GLU A 246 -23.00 -23.42 -29.15
C GLU A 246 -21.84 -24.19 -29.82
N PHE A 247 -20.72 -23.48 -29.99
CA PHE A 247 -19.42 -24.01 -30.36
C PHE A 247 -19.09 -25.31 -29.61
N LYS A 248 -19.01 -26.42 -30.36
CA LYS A 248 -18.69 -27.76 -29.86
C LYS A 248 -19.60 -28.23 -28.71
N ALA A 249 -20.91 -28.03 -28.80
CA ALA A 249 -21.89 -28.44 -27.79
C ALA A 249 -21.70 -29.87 -27.22
N ARG A 250 -21.29 -30.84 -28.06
CA ARG A 250 -21.10 -32.25 -27.68
C ARG A 250 -19.73 -32.61 -27.10
N PHE A 251 -18.85 -31.63 -26.85
CA PHE A 251 -17.52 -31.81 -26.27
C PHE A 251 -17.36 -30.91 -25.03
N GLY A 252 -16.65 -31.38 -24.00
CA GLY A 252 -16.39 -30.61 -22.78
C GLY A 252 -17.66 -30.00 -22.15
N THR A 253 -18.73 -30.80 -22.00
CA THR A 253 -20.11 -30.33 -21.83
C THR A 253 -20.42 -29.56 -20.54
N THR A 254 -19.52 -29.56 -19.55
CA THR A 254 -19.64 -28.70 -18.36
C THR A 254 -19.23 -27.25 -18.62
N LEU A 255 -18.57 -26.95 -19.75
CA LEU A 255 -18.35 -25.61 -20.25
C LEU A 255 -19.17 -25.40 -21.53
N VAL A 256 -20.18 -24.54 -21.42
CA VAL A 256 -21.01 -24.03 -22.51
C VAL A 256 -20.24 -22.87 -23.16
N THR A 257 -19.99 -22.95 -24.46
CA THR A 257 -19.31 -21.88 -25.21
C THR A 257 -20.01 -21.66 -26.53
N GLY A 258 -20.25 -20.41 -26.93
CA GLY A 258 -20.93 -20.16 -28.19
C GLY A 258 -20.99 -18.68 -28.58
N PHE A 259 -21.32 -18.44 -29.84
CA PHE A 259 -21.53 -17.10 -30.37
C PHE A 259 -22.99 -16.69 -30.21
N ALA A 260 -23.21 -15.43 -29.85
CA ALA A 260 -24.53 -14.83 -29.71
C ALA A 260 -24.47 -13.34 -30.04
N HIS A 261 -25.64 -12.71 -30.04
CA HIS A 261 -25.76 -11.26 -29.95
C HIS A 261 -26.39 -10.88 -28.61
N ILE A 262 -25.93 -9.77 -28.03
CA ILE A 262 -26.56 -9.12 -26.88
C ILE A 262 -26.77 -7.65 -27.26
N HIS A 263 -28.01 -7.22 -27.39
CA HIS A 263 -28.38 -5.91 -27.95
C HIS A 263 -27.71 -5.65 -29.32
N GLY A 264 -27.65 -6.70 -30.14
CA GLY A 264 -27.00 -6.81 -31.44
C GLY A 264 -25.47 -6.66 -31.43
N MET A 265 -24.82 -6.63 -30.26
CA MET A 265 -23.37 -6.70 -30.16
C MET A 265 -22.93 -8.17 -30.23
N PRO A 266 -22.08 -8.58 -31.19
CA PRO A 266 -21.62 -9.96 -31.29
C PRO A 266 -20.70 -10.31 -30.12
N VAL A 267 -21.00 -11.38 -29.40
CA VAL A 267 -20.26 -11.83 -28.22
C VAL A 267 -19.91 -13.31 -28.30
N GLY A 268 -18.76 -13.67 -27.72
CA GLY A 268 -18.42 -15.05 -27.38
C GLY A 268 -18.73 -15.31 -25.91
N ILE A 269 -19.75 -16.11 -25.61
CA ILE A 269 -20.13 -16.46 -24.24
C ILE A 269 -19.34 -17.68 -23.80
N ILE A 270 -18.83 -17.65 -22.57
CA ILE A 270 -18.12 -18.74 -21.89
C ILE A 270 -18.78 -18.93 -20.53
N ALA A 271 -19.56 -19.99 -20.39
CA ALA A 271 -20.45 -20.21 -19.26
C ALA A 271 -20.28 -21.64 -18.73
N ASN A 272 -20.27 -21.85 -17.41
CA ASN A 272 -19.94 -23.17 -16.86
C ASN A 272 -20.99 -23.71 -15.87
N ASN A 273 -21.24 -25.02 -15.97
CA ASN A 273 -22.12 -25.78 -15.09
C ASN A 273 -21.27 -26.59 -14.08
N GLY A 274 -20.69 -25.91 -13.09
CA GLY A 274 -19.92 -26.56 -12.00
C GLY A 274 -18.44 -26.80 -12.31
N ILE A 275 -18.04 -28.07 -12.48
CA ILE A 275 -16.62 -28.50 -12.50
C ILE A 275 -16.02 -28.43 -13.92
N LEU A 276 -14.78 -27.96 -14.05
CA LEU A 276 -14.00 -28.06 -15.29
C LEU A 276 -13.19 -29.36 -15.39
N PHE A 277 -13.34 -30.05 -16.53
CA PHE A 277 -12.54 -31.20 -16.96
C PHE A 277 -11.54 -30.79 -18.07
N SER A 278 -10.59 -31.66 -18.42
CA SER A 278 -9.52 -31.37 -19.39
C SER A 278 -10.03 -30.97 -20.78
N GLU A 279 -11.13 -31.60 -21.22
CA GLU A 279 -11.84 -31.34 -22.46
C GLU A 279 -12.56 -29.99 -22.43
N ALA A 280 -13.18 -29.65 -21.31
CA ALA A 280 -13.84 -28.36 -21.08
C ALA A 280 -12.81 -27.21 -21.08
N ALA A 281 -11.68 -27.41 -20.41
CA ALA A 281 -10.59 -26.44 -20.40
C ALA A 281 -9.98 -26.23 -21.79
N GLN A 282 -9.78 -27.31 -22.57
CA GLN A 282 -9.34 -27.21 -23.95
C GLN A 282 -10.39 -26.54 -24.86
N LYS A 283 -11.68 -26.84 -24.67
CA LYS A 283 -12.79 -26.17 -25.39
C LYS A 283 -12.75 -24.65 -25.16
N GLY A 284 -12.65 -24.23 -23.90
CA GLY A 284 -12.55 -22.82 -23.52
C GLY A 284 -11.33 -22.13 -24.13
N ALA A 285 -10.13 -22.72 -24.04
CA ALA A 285 -8.91 -22.15 -24.61
C ALA A 285 -9.04 -21.90 -26.13
N HIS A 286 -9.43 -22.93 -26.89
CA HIS A 286 -9.63 -22.82 -28.34
C HIS A 286 -10.74 -21.83 -28.72
N PHE A 287 -11.78 -21.67 -27.88
CA PHE A 287 -12.86 -20.71 -28.13
C PHE A 287 -12.43 -19.27 -27.86
N ILE A 288 -11.64 -19.04 -26.80
CA ILE A 288 -11.02 -17.73 -26.51
C ILE A 288 -10.08 -17.32 -27.65
N GLU A 289 -9.20 -18.22 -28.09
CA GLU A 289 -8.31 -18.02 -29.25
C GLU A 289 -9.10 -17.62 -30.50
N LEU A 290 -10.21 -18.31 -30.79
CA LEU A 290 -11.08 -18.01 -31.93
C LEU A 290 -11.79 -16.65 -31.78
N CYS A 291 -12.26 -16.28 -30.59
CA CYS A 291 -12.83 -14.96 -30.32
C CYS A 291 -11.80 -13.85 -30.49
N CYS A 292 -10.55 -14.07 -30.06
CA CYS A 292 -9.46 -13.12 -30.28
C CYS A 292 -9.15 -12.93 -31.77
N GLN A 293 -9.09 -14.01 -32.55
CA GLN A 293 -8.92 -13.95 -34.00
C GLN A 293 -10.07 -13.22 -34.71
N ARG A 294 -11.32 -13.44 -34.26
CA ARG A 294 -12.53 -12.77 -34.76
C ARG A 294 -12.74 -11.35 -34.21
N LYS A 295 -11.90 -10.90 -33.26
CA LYS A 295 -12.06 -9.66 -32.48
C LYS A 295 -13.38 -9.56 -31.72
N THR A 296 -14.00 -10.70 -31.38
CA THR A 296 -15.26 -10.80 -30.66
C THR A 296 -15.04 -10.62 -29.15
N PRO A 297 -15.72 -9.69 -28.47
CA PRO A 297 -15.73 -9.58 -27.00
C PRO A 297 -16.16 -10.88 -26.32
N LEU A 298 -15.63 -11.10 -25.11
CA LEU A 298 -15.89 -12.29 -24.30
C LEU A 298 -16.75 -11.98 -23.07
N VAL A 299 -17.77 -12.80 -22.83
CA VAL A 299 -18.65 -12.73 -21.66
C VAL A 299 -18.55 -14.03 -20.86
N PHE A 300 -17.99 -13.94 -19.65
CA PHE A 300 -17.82 -15.06 -18.74
C PHE A 300 -18.98 -15.14 -17.75
N LEU A 301 -19.71 -16.26 -17.73
CA LEU A 301 -20.77 -16.55 -16.75
C LEU A 301 -20.26 -17.63 -15.78
N GLN A 302 -19.83 -17.21 -14.58
CA GLN A 302 -19.19 -18.10 -13.61
C GLN A 302 -20.21 -18.74 -12.66
N ASN A 303 -20.25 -20.07 -12.66
CA ASN A 303 -20.77 -20.88 -11.56
C ASN A 303 -19.82 -22.08 -11.34
N ILE A 304 -18.58 -21.77 -10.92
CA ILE A 304 -17.44 -22.69 -10.95
C ILE A 304 -17.02 -23.15 -9.57
N THR A 305 -17.02 -24.47 -9.37
CA THR A 305 -16.56 -25.11 -8.13
C THR A 305 -15.07 -25.50 -8.17
N GLY A 306 -14.42 -25.41 -9.33
CA GLY A 306 -13.00 -25.68 -9.52
C GLY A 306 -12.71 -26.52 -10.77
N PHE A 307 -11.47 -26.97 -10.88
CA PHE A 307 -11.07 -28.05 -11.80
C PHE A 307 -11.25 -29.42 -11.14
N MET A 308 -11.44 -30.47 -11.93
CA MET A 308 -11.57 -31.83 -11.43
C MET A 308 -10.24 -32.39 -10.91
N VAL A 309 -10.13 -32.59 -9.59
CA VAL A 309 -8.96 -33.19 -8.94
C VAL A 309 -9.07 -34.71 -8.90
N GLY A 310 -7.97 -35.42 -9.16
CA GLY A 310 -7.87 -36.86 -8.90
C GLY A 310 -6.85 -37.58 -9.78
N ARG A 311 -6.24 -38.66 -9.27
CA ARG A 311 -5.08 -39.36 -9.86
C ARG A 311 -5.23 -39.74 -11.36
N LYS A 312 -6.46 -40.03 -11.82
CA LYS A 312 -6.75 -40.26 -13.23
C LYS A 312 -6.59 -38.97 -14.06
N TYR A 313 -7.25 -37.90 -13.64
CA TYR A 313 -7.26 -36.62 -14.35
C TYR A 313 -5.91 -35.89 -14.30
N GLU A 314 -5.12 -36.09 -13.24
CA GLU A 314 -3.72 -35.63 -13.19
C GLU A 314 -2.85 -36.36 -14.24
N ASN A 315 -2.97 -37.68 -14.36
CA ASN A 315 -2.29 -38.44 -15.42
C ASN A 315 -2.77 -38.06 -16.83
N GLU A 316 -4.04 -37.67 -16.97
CA GLU A 316 -4.62 -37.10 -18.20
C GLU A 316 -4.27 -35.60 -18.40
N GLY A 317 -3.49 -35.01 -17.48
CA GLY A 317 -2.90 -33.69 -17.63
C GLY A 317 -3.83 -32.52 -17.31
N ILE A 318 -4.78 -32.65 -16.39
CA ILE A 318 -5.74 -31.59 -16.02
C ILE A 318 -5.05 -30.25 -15.73
N ALA A 319 -3.91 -30.25 -15.00
CA ALA A 319 -3.12 -29.05 -14.76
C ALA A 319 -2.58 -28.39 -16.05
N ARG A 320 -2.12 -29.18 -17.03
CA ARG A 320 -1.66 -28.70 -18.34
C ARG A 320 -2.82 -28.13 -19.18
N HIS A 321 -3.99 -28.73 -19.09
CA HIS A 321 -5.19 -28.27 -19.79
C HIS A 321 -5.79 -27.00 -19.14
N GLY A 322 -5.79 -26.92 -17.81
CA GLY A 322 -6.16 -25.72 -17.06
C GLY A 322 -5.19 -24.56 -17.25
N ALA A 323 -3.88 -24.82 -17.26
CA ALA A 323 -2.87 -23.80 -17.57
C ALA A 323 -3.10 -23.17 -18.95
N LYS A 324 -3.39 -23.97 -19.99
CA LYS A 324 -3.76 -23.46 -21.33
C LYS A 324 -4.97 -22.53 -21.28
N LEU A 325 -6.02 -22.88 -20.54
CA LEU A 325 -7.20 -22.02 -20.39
C LEU A 325 -6.83 -20.69 -19.72
N VAL A 326 -6.06 -20.73 -18.63
CA VAL A 326 -5.59 -19.52 -17.92
C VAL A 326 -4.68 -18.66 -18.82
N THR A 327 -3.79 -19.26 -19.61
CA THR A 327 -2.97 -18.53 -20.60
C THR A 327 -3.83 -17.89 -21.68
N ALA A 328 -4.85 -18.57 -22.20
CA ALA A 328 -5.78 -17.99 -23.16
C ALA A 328 -6.55 -16.81 -22.55
N VAL A 329 -7.07 -16.95 -21.33
CA VAL A 329 -7.74 -15.87 -20.57
C VAL A 329 -6.82 -14.68 -20.31
N SER A 330 -5.56 -14.90 -19.93
CA SER A 330 -4.61 -13.82 -19.60
C SER A 330 -4.14 -13.06 -20.85
N THR A 331 -3.83 -13.78 -21.93
CA THR A 331 -3.32 -13.21 -23.20
C THR A 331 -4.41 -12.75 -24.18
N ALA A 332 -5.69 -13.01 -23.89
CA ALA A 332 -6.81 -12.60 -24.72
C ALA A 332 -6.88 -11.08 -24.95
N ALA A 333 -6.65 -10.66 -26.19
CA ALA A 333 -6.58 -9.28 -26.66
C ALA A 333 -7.95 -8.67 -27.07
N VAL A 334 -9.04 -9.17 -26.49
CA VAL A 334 -10.42 -8.68 -26.70
C VAL A 334 -11.02 -8.22 -25.36
N PRO A 335 -12.05 -7.35 -25.35
CA PRO A 335 -12.75 -7.00 -24.12
C PRO A 335 -13.31 -8.24 -23.42
N LYS A 336 -13.09 -8.35 -22.10
CA LYS A 336 -13.58 -9.43 -21.24
C LYS A 336 -14.53 -8.85 -20.20
N PHE A 337 -15.71 -9.43 -20.06
CA PHE A 337 -16.72 -9.08 -19.07
C PHE A 337 -17.05 -10.34 -18.24
N THR A 338 -17.28 -10.18 -16.94
CA THR A 338 -17.51 -11.33 -16.04
C THR A 338 -18.75 -11.11 -15.18
N VAL A 339 -19.63 -12.12 -15.10
CA VAL A 339 -20.74 -12.17 -14.15
C VAL A 339 -20.62 -13.46 -13.34
N ILE A 340 -20.55 -13.33 -12.01
CA ILE A 340 -20.49 -14.47 -11.10
C ILE A 340 -21.91 -14.78 -10.62
N LEU A 341 -22.48 -15.86 -11.14
CA LEU A 341 -23.87 -16.26 -10.93
C LEU A 341 -24.07 -17.15 -9.69
N GLY A 342 -23.01 -17.83 -9.23
CA GLY A 342 -23.08 -18.76 -8.10
C GLY A 342 -21.76 -18.88 -7.37
N GLY A 343 -21.18 -20.10 -7.33
CA GLY A 343 -19.83 -20.30 -6.81
C GLY A 343 -18.77 -19.75 -7.77
N SER A 344 -17.64 -19.26 -7.24
CA SER A 344 -16.41 -19.11 -8.03
C SER A 344 -15.20 -19.47 -7.17
N PHE A 345 -14.70 -20.69 -7.38
CA PHE A 345 -13.76 -21.33 -6.47
C PHE A 345 -12.41 -21.74 -7.09
N GLY A 346 -11.36 -21.50 -6.30
CA GLY A 346 -9.99 -21.98 -6.55
C GLY A 346 -9.42 -21.58 -7.92
N ALA A 347 -8.64 -22.46 -8.54
CA ALA A 347 -8.09 -22.22 -9.89
C ALA A 347 -9.18 -22.05 -10.97
N GLY A 348 -10.41 -22.49 -10.73
CA GLY A 348 -11.54 -22.29 -11.65
C GLY A 348 -11.85 -20.81 -11.87
N ASN A 349 -11.81 -20.00 -10.80
CA ASN A 349 -11.94 -18.54 -10.88
C ASN A 349 -10.89 -17.92 -11.84
N TYR A 350 -9.68 -18.47 -11.89
CA TYR A 350 -8.63 -18.01 -12.82
C TYR A 350 -8.95 -18.40 -14.26
N GLY A 351 -9.36 -19.66 -14.48
CA GLY A 351 -9.75 -20.17 -15.81
C GLY A 351 -11.02 -19.52 -16.40
N MET A 352 -11.83 -18.85 -15.58
CA MET A 352 -13.08 -18.18 -15.99
C MET A 352 -13.00 -16.64 -15.94
N CYS A 353 -11.80 -16.05 -15.96
CA CYS A 353 -11.58 -14.59 -15.95
C CYS A 353 -12.09 -13.85 -14.69
N GLY A 354 -11.73 -14.37 -13.51
CA GLY A 354 -11.83 -13.63 -12.25
C GLY A 354 -10.98 -12.34 -12.22
N ARG A 355 -11.16 -11.53 -11.17
CA ARG A 355 -10.62 -10.16 -11.05
C ARG A 355 -9.13 -9.99 -11.42
N ALA A 356 -8.29 -10.98 -11.10
CA ALA A 356 -6.85 -10.98 -11.39
C ALA A 356 -6.48 -11.00 -12.89
N PHE A 357 -7.42 -11.30 -13.79
CA PHE A 357 -7.21 -11.40 -15.25
C PHE A 357 -7.78 -10.19 -16.03
N SER A 358 -8.01 -9.10 -15.30
CA SER A 358 -8.48 -7.80 -15.81
C SER A 358 -9.71 -7.89 -16.74
N PRO A 359 -10.83 -8.50 -16.31
CA PRO A 359 -12.12 -8.19 -16.92
C PRO A 359 -12.43 -6.70 -16.75
N ARG A 360 -12.96 -6.06 -17.81
CA ARG A 360 -13.29 -4.63 -17.81
C ARG A 360 -14.34 -4.29 -16.76
N LEU A 361 -15.34 -5.16 -16.61
CA LEU A 361 -16.33 -5.13 -15.55
C LEU A 361 -16.51 -6.55 -15.00
N LEU A 362 -16.63 -6.66 -13.68
CA LEU A 362 -16.93 -7.91 -12.97
C LEU A 362 -18.12 -7.65 -12.04
N PHE A 363 -19.20 -8.40 -12.25
CA PHE A 363 -20.43 -8.32 -11.49
C PHE A 363 -20.61 -9.57 -10.62
N LEU A 364 -21.21 -9.41 -9.44
CA LEU A 364 -21.62 -10.52 -8.57
C LEU A 364 -23.15 -10.56 -8.53
N TRP A 365 -23.72 -11.75 -8.71
CA TRP A 365 -25.12 -12.01 -8.40
C TRP A 365 -25.34 -11.94 -6.87
N PRO A 366 -26.50 -11.53 -6.34
CA PRO A 366 -26.66 -11.25 -4.90
C PRO A 366 -26.33 -12.42 -3.95
N ASN A 367 -26.48 -13.67 -4.41
CA ASN A 367 -26.17 -14.88 -3.65
C ASN A 367 -24.80 -15.51 -4.01
N ALA A 368 -24.01 -14.86 -4.87
CA ALA A 368 -22.73 -15.39 -5.34
C ALA A 368 -21.70 -15.50 -4.21
N ARG A 369 -20.83 -16.51 -4.31
CA ARG A 369 -19.74 -16.76 -3.36
C ARG A 369 -18.43 -16.90 -4.12
N ILE A 370 -17.60 -15.85 -4.05
CA ILE A 370 -16.18 -15.98 -4.36
C ILE A 370 -15.50 -16.60 -3.13
N SER A 371 -14.75 -17.66 -3.33
CA SER A 371 -13.87 -18.21 -2.29
C SER A 371 -12.66 -18.82 -2.98
N VAL A 372 -11.45 -18.42 -2.60
CA VAL A 372 -10.32 -19.32 -2.81
C VAL A 372 -10.63 -20.53 -1.92
N MET A 373 -10.96 -21.69 -2.51
CA MET A 373 -11.08 -22.96 -1.78
C MET A 373 -9.88 -23.04 -0.84
N GLY A 374 -10.12 -22.88 0.47
CA GLY A 374 -9.11 -22.36 1.41
C GLY A 374 -7.78 -23.08 1.22
N ALA A 375 -6.74 -22.35 0.80
CA ALA A 375 -5.77 -22.82 -0.20
C ALA A 375 -5.26 -24.27 -0.01
N ALA A 376 -4.99 -24.67 1.23
CA ALA A 376 -4.67 -26.04 1.61
C ALA A 376 -5.64 -27.12 1.08
N ARG A 377 -6.97 -26.91 1.14
CA ARG A 377 -7.98 -27.82 0.56
C ARG A 377 -7.91 -27.90 -0.97
N ALA A 378 -7.37 -26.87 -1.65
CA ALA A 378 -7.20 -26.86 -3.11
C ALA A 378 -5.86 -27.48 -3.54
N THR A 379 -4.80 -27.33 -2.74
CA THR A 379 -3.48 -27.94 -2.99
C THR A 379 -3.36 -29.36 -2.43
N GLY A 380 -4.28 -29.80 -1.58
CA GLY A 380 -4.21 -31.07 -0.86
C GLY A 380 -3.25 -31.03 0.34
N ALA A 381 -2.87 -29.85 0.83
CA ALA A 381 -1.95 -29.73 1.96
C ALA A 381 -2.58 -30.24 3.26
N ASN A 382 -1.86 -31.15 3.93
CA ASN A 382 -2.30 -31.78 5.18
C ASN A 382 -2.19 -30.86 6.40
N ALA A 383 -1.38 -29.80 6.31
CA ALA A 383 -1.09 -28.89 7.40
C ALA A 383 -1.00 -27.43 6.92
N ILE A 384 -1.18 -26.48 7.85
CA ILE A 384 -0.92 -25.05 7.67
C ILE A 384 0.02 -24.60 8.79
N HIS A 385 1.18 -24.07 8.41
CA HIS A 385 2.05 -23.33 9.31
C HIS A 385 1.69 -21.84 9.25
N PRO A 386 1.21 -21.22 10.35
CA PRO A 386 0.73 -19.84 10.33
C PRO A 386 1.86 -18.80 10.49
N GLY A 387 3.08 -19.24 10.86
CA GLY A 387 4.20 -18.35 11.11
C GLY A 387 3.99 -17.54 12.40
N TYR A 388 4.11 -16.23 12.28
CA TYR A 388 3.88 -15.25 13.36
C TYR A 388 3.06 -14.07 12.82
N GLY A 389 2.29 -13.41 13.70
CA GLY A 389 1.31 -12.42 13.28
C GLY A 389 0.18 -13.05 12.45
N PHE A 390 -0.46 -12.24 11.59
CA PHE A 390 -1.57 -12.63 10.70
C PHE A 390 -2.68 -13.45 11.38
N LEU A 391 -2.60 -14.78 11.32
CA LEU A 391 -3.60 -15.73 11.82
C LEU A 391 -3.03 -16.71 12.87
N SER A 392 -1.77 -16.56 13.28
CA SER A 392 -1.07 -17.48 14.20
C SER A 392 -1.67 -17.55 15.61
N GLU A 393 -2.33 -16.48 16.05
CA GLU A 393 -2.96 -16.38 17.38
C GLU A 393 -4.48 -16.16 17.26
N ASN A 394 -5.08 -16.70 16.19
CA ASN A 394 -6.51 -16.57 15.91
C ASN A 394 -7.26 -17.89 16.17
N GLU A 395 -8.00 -17.94 17.29
CA GLU A 395 -8.80 -19.11 17.70
C GLU A 395 -9.72 -19.64 16.58
N HIS A 396 -10.43 -18.73 15.90
CA HIS A 396 -11.39 -19.11 14.87
C HIS A 396 -10.70 -19.75 13.65
N PHE A 397 -9.51 -19.26 13.27
CA PHE A 397 -8.73 -19.85 12.19
C PHE A 397 -8.16 -21.23 12.57
N ALA A 398 -7.62 -21.39 13.78
CA ALA A 398 -7.16 -22.68 14.28
C ALA A 398 -8.30 -23.72 14.30
N ARG A 399 -9.45 -23.36 14.87
CA ARG A 399 -10.65 -24.23 14.89
C ARG A 399 -11.17 -24.53 13.47
N ALA A 400 -11.14 -23.57 12.55
CA ALA A 400 -11.51 -23.81 11.15
C ALA A 400 -10.54 -24.76 10.41
N CYS A 401 -9.29 -24.90 10.87
CA CYS A 401 -8.35 -25.92 10.38
C CYS A 401 -8.68 -27.30 10.98
N GLU A 402 -8.93 -27.37 12.30
CA GLU A 402 -9.39 -28.57 13.01
C GLU A 402 -10.68 -29.15 12.34
N GLU A 403 -11.71 -28.31 12.15
CA GLU A 403 -12.96 -28.63 11.43
C GLU A 403 -12.75 -28.99 9.95
N ALA A 404 -11.61 -28.63 9.37
CA ALA A 404 -11.25 -28.98 8.00
C ALA A 404 -10.50 -30.30 7.86
N GLY A 405 -10.05 -30.91 8.97
CA GLY A 405 -9.10 -32.03 8.93
C GLY A 405 -7.72 -31.60 8.43
N ILE A 406 -7.35 -30.33 8.64
CA ILE A 406 -6.04 -29.75 8.31
C ILE A 406 -5.31 -29.46 9.61
N ILE A 407 -4.09 -29.97 9.73
CA ILE A 407 -3.27 -29.79 10.94
C ILE A 407 -2.85 -28.32 11.05
N PHE A 408 -3.29 -27.64 12.10
CA PHE A 408 -2.76 -26.32 12.46
C PHE A 408 -1.42 -26.52 13.17
N VAL A 409 -0.33 -26.02 12.59
CA VAL A 409 1.03 -26.20 13.13
C VAL A 409 1.30 -25.13 14.19
N GLY A 410 0.79 -25.36 15.40
CA GLY A 410 0.85 -24.46 16.54
C GLY A 410 0.05 -25.01 17.73
N PRO A 411 -0.17 -24.21 18.79
CA PRO A 411 -1.02 -24.60 19.90
C PRO A 411 -2.48 -24.83 19.46
N PRO A 412 -3.23 -25.73 20.14
CA PRO A 412 -4.64 -25.98 19.81
C PRO A 412 -5.51 -24.74 20.06
N ALA A 413 -6.67 -24.63 19.38
CA ALA A 413 -7.51 -23.44 19.46
C ALA A 413 -7.90 -23.04 20.91
N GLN A 414 -8.07 -24.01 21.81
CA GLN A 414 -8.36 -23.77 23.22
C GLN A 414 -7.20 -23.09 23.99
N ALA A 415 -5.94 -23.40 23.64
CA ALA A 415 -4.77 -22.77 24.28
C ALA A 415 -4.61 -21.32 23.82
N ILE A 416 -4.84 -21.05 22.52
CA ILE A 416 -4.89 -19.69 21.96
C ILE A 416 -5.97 -18.87 22.69
N ALA A 417 -7.19 -19.41 22.81
CA ALA A 417 -8.30 -18.76 23.50
C ALA A 417 -8.00 -18.47 24.99
N ALA A 418 -7.34 -19.40 25.69
CA ALA A 418 -7.00 -19.24 27.11
C ALA A 418 -6.00 -18.10 27.38
N MET A 419 -5.07 -17.84 26.45
CA MET A 419 -4.05 -16.81 26.59
C MET A 419 -4.42 -15.47 25.93
N GLY A 420 -5.40 -15.45 25.03
CA GLY A 420 -5.83 -14.25 24.30
C GLY A 420 -6.50 -13.14 25.14
N SER A 421 -6.82 -13.41 26.41
CA SER A 421 -7.33 -12.40 27.36
C SER A 421 -6.44 -12.27 28.59
N LYS A 422 -5.97 -11.06 28.87
CA LYS A 422 -5.03 -10.76 29.97
C LYS A 422 -5.55 -11.18 31.35
N SER A 423 -6.84 -10.96 31.64
CA SER A 423 -7.43 -11.36 32.92
C SER A 423 -7.55 -12.88 33.02
N ALA A 424 -8.02 -13.56 31.98
CA ALA A 424 -8.11 -15.02 31.94
C ALA A 424 -6.72 -15.69 32.06
N ALA A 425 -5.74 -15.21 31.28
CA ALA A 425 -4.36 -15.68 31.31
C ALA A 425 -3.74 -15.52 32.71
N LYS A 426 -3.92 -14.36 33.36
CA LYS A 426 -3.43 -14.15 34.73
C LYS A 426 -4.14 -15.03 35.76
N SER A 427 -5.47 -15.14 35.72
CA SER A 427 -6.21 -16.03 36.64
C SER A 427 -5.89 -17.52 36.40
N LEU A 428 -5.39 -17.89 35.23
CA LEU A 428 -4.86 -19.23 34.94
C LEU A 428 -3.46 -19.40 35.52
N MET A 429 -2.56 -18.44 35.24
CA MET A 429 -1.19 -18.41 35.77
C MET A 429 -1.15 -18.40 37.30
N GLU A 430 -2.01 -17.64 37.97
CA GLU A 430 -2.09 -17.56 39.44
C GLU A 430 -2.52 -18.90 40.06
N LYS A 431 -3.51 -19.59 39.48
CA LYS A 431 -3.93 -20.94 39.92
C LYS A 431 -2.84 -21.98 39.68
N ALA A 432 -2.06 -21.79 38.62
CA ALA A 432 -0.84 -22.51 38.35
C ALA A 432 0.38 -21.96 39.09
N GLY A 433 0.22 -21.00 39.99
CA GLY A 433 1.29 -20.30 40.73
C GLY A 433 2.50 -19.86 39.89
N VAL A 434 2.34 -19.57 38.61
CA VAL A 434 3.34 -18.83 37.85
C VAL A 434 3.31 -17.39 38.37
N PRO A 435 4.41 -16.84 38.91
CA PRO A 435 4.32 -15.61 39.70
C PRO A 435 3.95 -14.40 38.85
N LEU A 436 3.03 -13.58 39.36
CA LEU A 436 2.53 -12.39 38.68
C LEU A 436 3.11 -11.10 39.27
N VAL A 437 3.16 -10.05 38.44
CA VAL A 437 3.41 -8.68 38.94
C VAL A 437 2.32 -8.34 39.98
N PRO A 438 2.67 -7.91 41.20
CA PRO A 438 1.68 -7.51 42.20
C PRO A 438 0.73 -6.44 41.65
N GLY A 439 -0.58 -6.65 41.79
CA GLY A 439 -1.57 -5.83 41.09
C GLY A 439 -3.01 -6.15 41.47
N TYR A 440 -3.93 -5.30 41.01
CA TYR A 440 -5.38 -5.51 41.11
C TYR A 440 -5.99 -5.75 39.73
N HIS A 441 -6.72 -6.86 39.59
CA HIS A 441 -7.21 -7.37 38.30
C HIS A 441 -8.68 -7.83 38.33
N GLY A 442 -9.45 -7.42 39.34
CA GLY A 442 -10.84 -7.84 39.52
C GLY A 442 -11.87 -6.90 38.89
N ASP A 443 -13.14 -7.34 38.93
CA ASP A 443 -14.26 -6.64 38.28
C ASP A 443 -14.74 -5.38 39.02
N ASN A 444 -14.21 -5.04 40.20
CA ASN A 444 -14.59 -3.79 40.88
C ASN A 444 -13.78 -2.62 40.31
N GLN A 445 -14.47 -1.73 39.62
CA GLN A 445 -13.90 -0.60 38.88
C GLN A 445 -14.26 0.76 39.52
N ASP A 446 -14.76 0.74 40.76
CA ASP A 446 -14.98 1.94 41.57
C ASP A 446 -13.66 2.74 41.75
N PRO A 447 -13.62 4.06 41.45
CA PRO A 447 -12.38 4.83 41.48
C PRO A 447 -11.68 4.90 42.84
N ASP A 448 -12.44 5.02 43.93
CA ASP A 448 -11.88 5.15 45.29
C ASP A 448 -11.35 3.78 45.77
N PHE A 449 -12.04 2.69 45.43
CA PHE A 449 -11.54 1.34 45.64
C PHE A 449 -10.26 1.08 44.83
N LEU A 450 -10.23 1.43 43.54
CA LEU A 450 -9.05 1.30 42.68
C LEU A 450 -7.87 2.12 43.23
N HIS A 451 -8.12 3.32 43.75
CA HIS A 451 -7.10 4.15 44.41
C HIS A 451 -6.55 3.47 45.66
N GLN A 452 -7.41 2.92 46.52
CA GLN A 452 -6.98 2.14 47.68
C GLN A 452 -6.19 0.87 47.28
N GLN A 453 -6.50 0.22 46.15
CA GLN A 453 -5.68 -0.88 45.63
C GLN A 453 -4.28 -0.40 45.19
N ALA A 454 -4.18 0.75 44.53
CA ALA A 454 -2.88 1.33 44.15
C ALA A 454 -2.01 1.68 45.36
N ASP A 455 -2.60 2.28 46.41
CA ASP A 455 -1.92 2.54 47.69
C ASP A 455 -1.39 1.24 48.34
N ASN A 456 -2.18 0.15 48.30
CA ASN A 456 -1.77 -1.16 48.82
C ASN A 456 -0.66 -1.85 47.99
N ILE A 457 -0.62 -1.63 46.68
CA ILE A 457 0.42 -2.15 45.77
C ILE A 457 1.74 -1.36 45.95
N GLY A 458 1.64 -0.06 46.25
CA GLY A 458 2.76 0.85 46.48
C GLY A 458 3.36 1.41 45.18
N TYR A 459 3.72 2.69 45.21
CA TYR A 459 4.13 3.44 44.02
C TYR A 459 5.62 3.26 43.63
N PRO A 460 6.01 3.46 42.35
CA PRO A 460 5.14 3.71 41.20
C PRO A 460 4.26 2.49 40.82
N VAL A 461 3.05 2.79 40.33
CA VAL A 461 2.11 1.81 39.75
C VAL A 461 1.86 2.13 38.28
N LEU A 462 1.31 1.16 37.54
CA LEU A 462 0.95 1.26 36.14
C LEU A 462 -0.52 0.87 35.98
N ILE A 463 -1.35 1.84 35.60
CA ILE A 463 -2.74 1.61 35.19
C ILE A 463 -2.72 1.15 33.73
N LYS A 464 -3.47 0.09 33.40
CA LYS A 464 -3.60 -0.44 32.04
C LYS A 464 -5.07 -0.70 31.70
N ALA A 465 -5.49 -0.49 30.46
CA ALA A 465 -6.75 -1.00 29.94
C ALA A 465 -6.81 -2.53 30.05
N SER A 466 -7.98 -3.07 30.40
CA SER A 466 -8.22 -4.52 30.52
C SER A 466 -8.30 -5.19 29.14
N ALA A 467 -8.87 -4.48 28.16
CA ALA A 467 -8.83 -4.82 26.74
C ALA A 467 -7.62 -4.17 26.02
N GLY A 468 -7.24 -4.71 24.87
CA GLY A 468 -6.22 -4.12 23.98
C GLY A 468 -4.77 -4.53 24.25
N GLY A 469 -3.86 -4.04 23.40
CA GLY A 469 -2.43 -4.35 23.39
C GLY A 469 -1.60 -3.24 22.74
N GLY A 470 -0.28 -3.42 22.64
CA GLY A 470 0.61 -2.42 22.00
C GLY A 470 0.87 -1.14 22.80
N GLY A 471 0.52 -1.09 24.08
CA GLY A 471 0.85 0.02 24.99
C GLY A 471 -0.15 1.19 25.01
N LYS A 472 -1.13 1.23 24.09
CA LYS A 472 -2.29 2.12 24.21
C LYS A 472 -3.11 1.80 25.47
N GLY A 473 -3.70 2.83 26.07
CA GLY A 473 -4.46 2.73 27.32
C GLY A 473 -3.58 2.39 28.53
N MET A 474 -2.42 3.04 28.69
CA MET A 474 -1.55 2.85 29.85
C MET A 474 -1.10 4.18 30.47
N ARG A 475 -0.99 4.24 31.81
CA ARG A 475 -0.45 5.39 32.57
C ARG A 475 0.39 4.95 33.77
N ILE A 476 1.64 5.41 33.83
CA ILE A 476 2.47 5.31 35.04
C ILE A 476 1.99 6.37 36.03
N VAL A 477 1.93 6.01 37.32
CA VAL A 477 1.60 6.91 38.42
C VAL A 477 2.69 6.76 39.48
N GLU A 478 3.40 7.85 39.81
CA GLU A 478 4.53 7.82 40.74
C GLU A 478 4.14 8.11 42.21
N GLU A 479 2.96 8.70 42.43
CA GLU A 479 2.46 9.04 43.76
C GLU A 479 0.92 8.99 43.84
N SER A 480 0.41 8.76 45.06
CA SER A 480 -1.02 8.57 45.33
C SER A 480 -1.90 9.75 44.89
N GLY A 481 -1.43 10.99 45.04
CA GLY A 481 -2.18 12.20 44.67
C GLY A 481 -2.56 12.29 43.19
N ALA A 482 -1.74 11.72 42.30
CA ALA A 482 -1.97 11.76 40.85
C ALA A 482 -2.91 10.63 40.35
N PHE A 483 -3.22 9.63 41.18
CA PHE A 483 -3.85 8.39 40.73
C PHE A 483 -5.25 8.59 40.11
N LEU A 484 -6.14 9.32 40.79
CA LEU A 484 -7.52 9.52 40.32
C LEU A 484 -7.63 10.35 39.03
N GLU A 485 -6.62 11.15 38.69
CA GLU A 485 -6.55 11.85 37.40
C GLU A 485 -6.02 10.94 36.29
N ALA A 486 -4.93 10.22 36.56
CA ALA A 486 -4.37 9.23 35.63
C ALA A 486 -5.39 8.12 35.29
N LEU A 487 -6.19 7.69 36.26
CA LEU A 487 -7.28 6.74 36.08
C LEU A 487 -8.33 7.27 35.08
N ARG A 488 -8.88 8.47 35.31
CA ARG A 488 -9.85 9.12 34.41
C ARG A 488 -9.26 9.45 33.03
N SER A 489 -7.95 9.61 32.91
CA SER A 489 -7.25 9.70 31.63
C SER A 489 -7.25 8.35 30.90
N CYS A 490 -6.83 7.29 31.60
CA CYS A 490 -6.75 5.93 31.07
C CYS A 490 -8.11 5.35 30.66
N GLN A 491 -9.15 5.51 31.49
CA GLN A 491 -10.50 4.99 31.20
C GLN A 491 -11.12 5.62 29.95
N ARG A 492 -10.90 6.93 29.71
CA ARG A 492 -11.36 7.60 28.48
C ARG A 492 -10.67 7.07 27.23
N GLU A 493 -9.36 6.86 27.29
CA GLU A 493 -8.58 6.29 26.18
C GLU A 493 -8.96 4.82 25.92
N ALA A 494 -9.22 4.04 26.97
CA ALA A 494 -9.68 2.66 26.86
C ALA A 494 -11.08 2.58 26.23
N ALA A 495 -12.02 3.41 26.69
CA ALA A 495 -13.38 3.49 26.14
C ALA A 495 -13.38 3.90 24.66
N SER A 496 -12.58 4.89 24.26
CA SER A 496 -12.49 5.32 22.86
C SER A 496 -11.77 4.32 21.95
N SER A 497 -10.75 3.62 22.47
CA SER A 497 -9.93 2.69 21.67
C SER A 497 -10.51 1.28 21.57
N PHE A 498 -11.22 0.82 22.60
CA PHE A 498 -11.60 -0.60 22.77
C PHE A 498 -13.08 -0.82 23.11
N SER A 499 -13.87 0.23 23.30
CA SER A 499 -15.26 0.15 23.81
C SER A 499 -15.40 -0.57 25.17
N ASP A 500 -14.33 -0.56 25.97
CA ASP A 500 -14.23 -1.14 27.31
C ASP A 500 -13.46 -0.16 28.19
N ASP A 501 -14.08 0.36 29.25
CA ASP A 501 -13.51 1.38 30.14
C ASP A 501 -12.78 0.78 31.36
N ARG A 502 -12.77 -0.55 31.48
CA ARG A 502 -12.21 -1.26 32.64
C ARG A 502 -10.68 -1.27 32.59
N VAL A 503 -10.08 -1.13 33.77
CA VAL A 503 -8.63 -1.08 33.96
C VAL A 503 -8.10 -2.13 34.94
N LEU A 504 -6.80 -2.38 34.84
CA LEU A 504 -5.98 -3.20 35.72
C LEU A 504 -4.92 -2.28 36.36
N ILE A 505 -4.53 -2.55 37.60
CA ILE A 505 -3.43 -1.85 38.28
C ILE A 505 -2.29 -2.85 38.49
N GLU A 506 -1.05 -2.47 38.20
CA GLU A 506 0.14 -3.28 38.41
C GLU A 506 1.26 -2.47 39.08
N ARG A 507 2.16 -3.14 39.81
CA ARG A 507 3.41 -2.53 40.28
C ARG A 507 4.28 -2.15 39.08
N TYR A 508 4.65 -0.88 38.96
CA TYR A 508 5.58 -0.47 37.91
C TYR A 508 7.02 -0.88 38.29
N ILE A 509 7.75 -1.45 37.33
CA ILE A 509 9.13 -1.90 37.49
C ILE A 509 10.04 -0.88 36.81
N THR A 510 10.96 -0.28 37.56
CA THR A 510 11.71 0.92 37.13
C THR A 510 12.89 0.65 36.20
N LYS A 511 13.56 -0.50 36.33
CA LYS A 511 14.60 -0.97 35.38
C LYS A 511 14.35 -2.43 34.97
N PRO A 512 13.27 -2.69 34.18
CA PRO A 512 12.89 -4.04 33.82
C PRO A 512 13.74 -4.56 32.66
N ARG A 513 14.16 -5.83 32.74
CA ARG A 513 14.66 -6.59 31.59
C ARG A 513 13.52 -7.44 31.03
N HIS A 514 13.33 -7.39 29.72
CA HIS A 514 12.35 -8.20 29.00
C HIS A 514 13.03 -9.53 28.67
N ILE A 515 12.85 -10.54 29.52
CA ILE A 515 13.45 -11.87 29.36
C ILE A 515 12.35 -12.89 29.10
N GLU A 516 12.44 -13.60 27.99
CA GLU A 516 11.51 -14.65 27.59
C GLU A 516 12.13 -16.03 27.75
N ILE A 517 11.29 -17.06 27.88
CA ILE A 517 11.71 -18.46 27.79
C ILE A 517 11.10 -19.08 26.53
N GLN A 518 11.91 -19.77 25.71
CA GLN A 518 11.36 -20.61 24.66
C GLN A 518 10.84 -21.91 25.29
N VAL A 519 9.55 -22.20 25.13
CA VAL A 519 8.96 -23.47 25.55
C VAL A 519 8.54 -24.28 24.33
N PHE A 520 8.56 -25.60 24.47
CA PHE A 520 8.00 -26.56 23.54
C PHE A 520 7.19 -27.61 24.31
N GLY A 521 6.11 -28.11 23.72
CA GLY A 521 5.35 -29.24 24.24
C GLY A 521 4.78 -30.10 23.12
N ASP A 522 4.47 -31.36 23.41
CA ASP A 522 3.93 -32.32 22.45
C ASP A 522 2.57 -32.92 22.84
N GLN A 523 1.98 -33.69 21.92
CA GLN A 523 0.69 -34.35 22.11
C GLN A 523 0.74 -35.54 23.10
N HIS A 524 1.93 -35.91 23.58
CA HIS A 524 2.17 -37.01 24.53
C HIS A 524 2.36 -36.50 25.97
N GLY A 525 2.32 -35.19 26.19
CA GLY A 525 2.53 -34.54 27.48
C GLY A 525 4.00 -34.26 27.80
N GLY A 526 4.91 -34.42 26.83
CA GLY A 526 6.27 -33.92 26.92
C GLY A 526 6.29 -32.39 26.87
N TYR A 527 7.12 -31.77 27.72
CA TYR A 527 7.37 -30.32 27.73
C TYR A 527 8.84 -30.06 28.06
N VAL A 528 9.47 -29.12 27.35
CA VAL A 528 10.85 -28.65 27.59
C VAL A 528 10.96 -27.14 27.38
N TYR A 529 11.91 -26.50 28.04
CA TYR A 529 12.37 -25.15 27.72
C TYR A 529 13.71 -25.16 26.99
N LEU A 530 13.79 -24.43 25.87
CA LEU A 530 15.01 -24.20 25.08
C LEU A 530 15.66 -22.87 25.51
N PHE A 531 15.85 -22.73 26.83
CA PHE A 531 16.48 -21.60 27.50
C PHE A 531 15.82 -20.23 27.24
N GLU A 532 16.50 -19.17 27.68
CA GLU A 532 16.00 -17.80 27.69
C GLU A 532 16.59 -16.91 26.59
N ARG A 533 15.81 -15.89 26.19
CA ARG A 533 16.25 -14.75 25.38
C ARG A 533 16.14 -13.46 26.19
N ASP A 534 17.08 -12.55 26.03
CA ASP A 534 16.90 -11.14 26.40
C ASP A 534 16.42 -10.35 25.17
N CYS A 535 15.30 -9.64 25.33
CA CYS A 535 14.69 -8.78 24.33
C CYS A 535 14.49 -7.35 24.88
N SER A 536 15.26 -6.95 25.90
CA SER A 536 15.10 -5.66 26.59
C SER A 536 15.37 -4.47 25.69
N VAL A 537 16.15 -4.64 24.61
CA VAL A 537 16.51 -3.57 23.69
C VAL A 537 15.37 -3.36 22.69
N GLN A 538 14.39 -2.55 23.12
CA GLN A 538 13.14 -2.28 22.41
C GLN A 538 12.86 -0.77 22.28
N ARG A 539 12.26 -0.35 21.17
CA ARG A 539 11.85 1.04 20.86
C ARG A 539 10.33 1.09 20.80
N ARG A 540 9.67 1.87 21.67
CA ARG A 540 8.18 1.95 21.74
C ARG A 540 7.48 0.56 21.73
N HIS A 541 8.03 -0.40 22.49
CA HIS A 541 7.62 -1.81 22.57
C HIS A 541 7.91 -2.71 21.34
N GLN A 542 8.45 -2.17 20.24
CA GLN A 542 9.01 -2.92 19.11
C GLN A 542 10.40 -3.45 19.50
N LYS A 543 10.64 -4.77 19.43
CA LYS A 543 11.97 -5.36 19.72
C LYS A 543 12.96 -5.01 18.60
N VAL A 544 14.21 -4.72 18.96
CA VAL A 544 15.24 -4.20 18.04
C VAL A 544 16.50 -5.07 18.03
N ILE A 545 16.96 -5.49 19.21
CA ILE A 545 18.08 -6.42 19.41
C ILE A 545 17.64 -7.50 20.40
N GLU A 546 17.92 -8.75 20.05
CA GLU A 546 17.60 -9.92 20.84
C GLU A 546 18.83 -10.80 21.01
N GLU A 547 19.04 -11.37 22.19
CA GLU A 547 20.20 -12.23 22.43
C GLU A 547 19.91 -13.43 23.34
N ALA A 548 20.65 -14.51 23.13
CA ALA A 548 20.53 -15.75 23.90
C ALA A 548 21.92 -16.35 24.16
N PRO A 549 22.20 -16.87 25.37
CA PRO A 549 21.41 -16.75 26.60
C PRO A 549 21.32 -15.29 27.10
N ALA A 550 20.47 -15.02 28.10
CA ALA A 550 20.35 -13.67 28.66
C ALA A 550 21.61 -13.31 29.49
N PRO A 551 22.26 -12.15 29.26
CA PRO A 551 23.48 -11.77 29.99
C PRO A 551 23.29 -11.76 31.52
N GLY A 552 24.24 -12.33 32.26
CA GLY A 552 24.20 -12.37 33.72
C GLY A 552 23.13 -13.30 34.32
N MET A 553 22.46 -14.14 33.52
CA MET A 553 21.49 -15.11 34.01
C MET A 553 22.20 -16.35 34.62
N THR A 554 22.05 -16.55 35.94
CA THR A 554 22.65 -17.68 36.66
C THR A 554 21.94 -19.01 36.33
N PRO A 555 22.60 -20.18 36.49
CA PRO A 555 21.98 -21.47 36.21
C PRO A 555 20.71 -21.72 37.02
N GLU A 556 20.68 -21.34 38.29
CA GLU A 556 19.57 -21.57 39.22
C GLU A 556 18.36 -20.69 38.84
N ARG A 557 18.62 -19.43 38.44
CA ARG A 557 17.56 -18.53 37.98
C ARG A 557 17.02 -18.94 36.61
N ARG A 558 17.89 -19.41 35.71
CA ARG A 558 17.51 -20.01 34.41
C ARG A 558 16.64 -21.25 34.61
N GLN A 559 17.03 -22.14 35.52
CA GLN A 559 16.24 -23.32 35.85
C GLN A 559 14.87 -22.92 36.42
N ALA A 560 14.81 -22.04 37.42
CA ALA A 560 13.54 -21.60 37.99
C ALA A 560 12.63 -20.91 36.96
N MET A 561 13.17 -20.07 36.06
CA MET A 561 12.41 -19.47 34.97
C MET A 561 11.95 -20.52 33.94
N GLY A 562 12.79 -21.48 33.60
CA GLY A 562 12.47 -22.58 32.68
C GLY A 562 11.41 -23.53 33.24
N GLU A 563 11.53 -23.93 34.51
CA GLU A 563 10.56 -24.74 35.23
C GLU A 563 9.22 -24.00 35.35
N ALA A 564 9.22 -22.70 35.64
CA ALA A 564 8.00 -21.90 35.66
C ALA A 564 7.43 -21.57 34.26
N ALA A 565 8.21 -21.69 33.19
CA ALA A 565 7.74 -21.56 31.82
C ALA A 565 7.19 -22.88 31.28
N ILE A 566 7.78 -24.03 31.65
CA ILE A 566 7.13 -25.34 31.53
C ILE A 566 5.85 -25.33 32.36
N ALA A 567 5.87 -24.78 33.57
CA ALA A 567 4.68 -24.59 34.38
C ALA A 567 3.66 -23.70 33.67
N ALA A 568 4.07 -22.63 32.96
CA ALA A 568 3.18 -21.75 32.19
C ALA A 568 2.57 -22.42 30.95
N ALA A 569 3.35 -23.19 30.19
CA ALA A 569 2.84 -23.99 29.08
C ALA A 569 1.96 -25.15 29.57
N ARG A 570 2.27 -25.69 30.75
CA ARG A 570 1.39 -26.56 31.52
C ARG A 570 0.28 -25.82 32.25
N ALA A 571 0.26 -24.47 32.42
CA ALA A 571 -0.46 -23.72 33.48
C ALA A 571 -1.98 -23.64 33.30
N VAL A 572 -2.42 -24.18 32.19
CA VAL A 572 -3.40 -25.26 32.17
C VAL A 572 -3.20 -26.37 33.28
N ASN A 573 -2.55 -26.10 34.47
CA ASN A 573 -1.88 -26.93 35.54
C ASN A 573 -0.34 -26.63 35.97
N TYR A 574 -0.04 -25.70 36.93
CA TYR A 574 1.07 -25.67 38.00
C TYR A 574 2.62 -25.63 37.66
N GLN A 575 3.67 -25.08 38.36
CA GLN A 575 4.11 -24.00 39.37
C GLN A 575 5.67 -23.77 39.27
N ASP A 576 6.47 -22.77 39.77
CA ASP A 576 6.45 -21.47 40.56
C ASP A 576 7.86 -20.72 40.47
N GLY A 577 8.10 -19.48 40.97
CA GLY A 577 9.46 -18.84 41.05
C GLY A 577 9.66 -17.33 41.45
N ARG A 578 10.85 -16.72 41.20
CA ARG A 578 11.22 -15.29 41.53
C ARG A 578 11.46 -14.40 40.30
N PHE A 579 10.40 -14.17 39.54
CA PHE A 579 10.29 -13.33 38.34
C PHE A 579 8.80 -13.16 38.07
N TYR A 580 8.41 -12.25 37.18
CA TYR A 580 6.98 -11.99 36.93
C TYR A 580 6.60 -12.33 35.48
N PHE A 581 5.57 -13.15 35.34
CA PHE A 581 4.92 -13.41 34.07
C PHE A 581 4.19 -12.15 33.58
N MET A 582 4.35 -11.84 32.29
CA MET A 582 3.64 -10.76 31.60
C MET A 582 2.51 -11.32 30.74
N GLU A 583 2.85 -12.17 29.77
CA GLU A 583 1.95 -12.81 28.81
C GLU A 583 2.62 -14.06 28.20
N MET A 584 1.86 -14.91 27.50
CA MET A 584 2.40 -16.03 26.72
C MET A 584 1.90 -15.92 25.28
N ASN A 585 2.81 -15.60 24.36
CA ASN A 585 2.53 -15.58 22.94
C ASN A 585 2.39 -17.02 22.43
N THR A 586 1.27 -17.34 21.77
CA THR A 586 0.86 -18.71 21.39
C THR A 586 1.34 -19.11 19.98
N ARG A 587 2.58 -18.72 19.66
CA ARG A 587 3.19 -18.84 18.32
C ARG A 587 4.72 -18.91 18.41
N LEU A 588 5.36 -19.26 17.31
CA LEU A 588 6.80 -19.04 17.13
C LEU A 588 7.10 -17.54 17.27
N GLN A 589 8.19 -17.19 17.97
CA GLN A 589 8.66 -15.80 18.01
C GLN A 589 9.47 -15.47 16.75
N VAL A 590 9.61 -14.18 16.42
CA VAL A 590 10.36 -13.75 15.23
C VAL A 590 11.85 -14.06 15.42
N GLU A 591 12.33 -13.77 16.62
CA GLU A 591 13.66 -13.96 17.19
C GLU A 591 13.99 -15.39 17.65
N HIS A 592 13.31 -16.40 17.11
CA HIS A 592 13.67 -17.80 17.38
C HIS A 592 15.13 -18.18 17.03
N PRO A 593 15.82 -17.62 16.00
CA PRO A 593 17.14 -18.12 15.61
C PRO A 593 18.24 -17.92 16.65
N VAL A 594 18.14 -16.96 17.57
CA VAL A 594 19.14 -16.90 18.67
C VAL A 594 19.03 -18.12 19.58
N THR A 595 17.82 -18.65 19.79
CA THR A 595 17.60 -19.94 20.47
C THR A 595 18.14 -21.11 19.64
N GLU A 596 17.89 -21.12 18.33
CA GLU A 596 18.36 -22.20 17.43
C GLU A 596 19.89 -22.28 17.37
N LEU A 597 20.57 -21.13 17.31
CA LEU A 597 22.04 -21.07 17.22
C LEU A 597 22.74 -21.50 18.52
N ILE A 598 22.15 -21.25 19.71
CA ILE A 598 22.75 -21.74 20.96
C ILE A 598 22.38 -23.19 21.31
N THR A 599 21.28 -23.73 20.77
CA THR A 599 20.85 -25.12 21.06
C THR A 599 21.22 -26.12 19.98
N GLY A 600 21.40 -25.68 18.73
CA GLY A 600 21.61 -26.57 17.59
C GLY A 600 20.35 -27.27 17.07
N HIS A 601 19.16 -26.77 17.43
CA HIS A 601 17.87 -27.32 17.03
C HIS A 601 17.08 -26.35 16.14
N ASP A 602 16.43 -26.89 15.11
CA ASP A 602 15.48 -26.19 14.24
C ASP A 602 14.08 -26.25 14.88
N LEU A 603 13.53 -25.11 15.29
CA LEU A 603 12.23 -25.07 15.95
C LEU A 603 11.07 -25.28 14.97
N VAL A 604 11.24 -24.95 13.69
CA VAL A 604 10.22 -25.16 12.65
C VAL A 604 10.12 -26.65 12.32
N GLU A 605 11.26 -27.36 12.27
CA GLU A 605 11.28 -28.82 12.18
C GLU A 605 10.58 -29.46 13.39
N TRP A 606 10.87 -29.01 14.61
CA TRP A 606 10.19 -29.48 15.82
C TRP A 606 8.69 -29.22 15.78
N GLN A 607 8.25 -28.06 15.27
CA GLN A 607 6.84 -27.72 15.13
C GLN A 607 6.14 -28.67 14.15
N LEU A 608 6.77 -28.97 13.02
CA LEU A 608 6.23 -29.91 12.03
C LEU A 608 6.17 -31.34 12.56
N ARG A 609 7.21 -31.82 13.26
CA ARG A 609 7.26 -33.16 13.88
C ARG A 609 6.17 -33.32 14.95
N VAL A 610 6.00 -32.35 15.84
CA VAL A 610 4.97 -32.40 16.90
C VAL A 610 3.55 -32.27 16.32
N ALA A 611 3.38 -31.49 15.25
CA ALA A 611 2.10 -31.38 14.53
C ALA A 611 1.72 -32.70 13.81
N ASP A 612 2.71 -33.44 13.30
CA ASP A 612 2.59 -34.82 12.79
C ASP A 612 2.38 -35.88 13.91
N GLY A 613 2.30 -35.45 15.18
CA GLY A 613 2.04 -36.33 16.33
C GLY A 613 3.27 -37.07 16.86
N GLN A 614 4.48 -36.69 16.46
CA GLN A 614 5.73 -37.25 16.99
C GLN A 614 6.03 -36.64 18.39
N PRO A 615 6.74 -37.38 19.28
CA PRO A 615 7.21 -36.83 20.54
C PRO A 615 8.34 -35.81 20.34
N LEU A 616 8.62 -35.00 21.37
CA LEU A 616 9.74 -34.05 21.39
C LEU A 616 11.08 -34.73 21.00
N PRO A 617 11.88 -34.16 20.08
CA PRO A 617 13.14 -34.75 19.63
C PRO A 617 14.26 -34.85 20.68
N ALA A 618 14.17 -34.08 21.79
CA ALA A 618 15.12 -34.12 22.89
C ALA A 618 14.42 -33.77 24.23
N LYS A 619 14.97 -34.29 25.33
CA LYS A 619 14.55 -34.02 26.72
C LYS A 619 15.29 -32.82 27.33
N GLN A 620 14.80 -32.37 28.49
CA GLN A 620 15.38 -31.21 29.19
C GLN A 620 16.84 -31.39 29.61
N ASP A 621 17.26 -32.63 29.88
CA ASP A 621 18.62 -33.04 30.24
C ASP A 621 19.52 -33.33 29.03
N GLU A 622 18.95 -33.39 27.83
CA GLU A 622 19.66 -33.54 26.54
C GLU A 622 19.91 -32.17 25.87
N LEU A 623 19.21 -31.11 26.30
CA LEU A 623 19.38 -29.73 25.86
C LEU A 623 20.60 -29.05 26.51
N SER A 624 21.36 -28.27 25.74
CA SER A 624 22.51 -27.50 26.25
C SER A 624 22.67 -26.15 25.55
N ILE A 625 23.41 -25.23 26.19
CA ILE A 625 23.77 -23.91 25.64
C ILE A 625 25.19 -23.99 25.09
N ASN A 626 25.34 -23.73 23.80
CA ASN A 626 26.62 -23.64 23.10
C ASN A 626 26.87 -22.19 22.66
N GLY A 627 27.80 -21.51 23.33
CA GLY A 627 28.17 -20.13 23.00
C GLY A 627 27.06 -19.11 23.25
N HIS A 628 27.01 -18.07 22.43
CA HIS A 628 26.09 -16.94 22.52
C HIS A 628 25.64 -16.51 21.12
N ALA A 629 24.39 -16.07 20.97
CA ALA A 629 23.85 -15.56 19.72
C ALA A 629 23.16 -14.20 19.93
N ILE A 630 23.28 -13.31 18.93
CA ILE A 630 22.63 -11.99 18.91
C ILE A 630 21.97 -11.79 17.54
N GLU A 631 20.70 -11.39 17.52
CA GLU A 631 19.91 -10.98 16.35
C GLU A 631 19.69 -9.46 16.39
N VAL A 632 19.62 -8.85 15.20
CA VAL A 632 19.03 -7.53 14.99
C VAL A 632 18.08 -7.55 13.81
N ARG A 633 17.07 -6.67 13.84
CA ARG A 633 16.08 -6.51 12.77
C ARG A 633 16.42 -5.28 11.92
N ILE A 634 16.86 -5.49 10.68
CA ILE A 634 16.99 -4.40 9.71
C ILE A 634 15.60 -4.03 9.22
N TYR A 635 15.15 -2.83 9.59
CA TYR A 635 13.87 -2.25 9.19
C TYR A 635 14.07 -1.14 8.15
N ALA A 636 13.12 -1.03 7.21
CA ALA A 636 12.96 0.11 6.32
C ALA A 636 12.31 1.28 7.09
N GLU A 637 13.11 1.95 7.90
CA GLU A 637 12.75 3.07 8.79
C GLU A 637 13.86 4.12 8.75
N ASN A 638 13.56 5.40 9.00
CA ASN A 638 14.56 6.48 9.10
C ASN A 638 14.76 6.92 10.57
N PRO A 639 15.76 6.40 11.31
CA PRO A 639 15.91 6.65 12.75
C PRO A 639 16.05 8.13 13.11
N ASP A 640 16.76 8.90 12.29
CA ASP A 640 17.04 10.31 12.53
C ASP A 640 15.77 11.19 12.31
N LYS A 641 14.75 10.66 11.60
CA LYS A 641 13.36 11.17 11.59
C LYS A 641 12.43 10.27 12.45
N ASP A 642 12.72 10.07 13.74
CA ASP A 642 11.94 9.22 14.67
C ASP A 642 11.45 7.87 14.07
N PHE A 643 12.35 7.19 13.37
CA PHE A 643 12.09 5.91 12.69
C PHE A 643 10.81 5.93 11.82
N LEU A 644 10.52 7.04 11.12
CA LEU A 644 9.43 7.05 10.15
C LEU A 644 9.66 5.93 9.11
N PRO A 645 8.69 5.01 8.92
CA PRO A 645 8.80 3.94 7.93
C PRO A 645 9.05 4.46 6.51
N SER A 646 9.94 3.79 5.78
CA SER A 646 10.35 4.14 4.41
C SER A 646 9.87 3.07 3.43
N ILE A 647 9.12 3.48 2.41
CA ILE A 647 8.67 2.61 1.33
C ILE A 647 9.48 2.89 0.06
N GLY A 648 9.55 1.93 -0.86
CA GLY A 648 10.31 2.09 -2.09
C GLY A 648 10.84 0.78 -2.64
N THR A 649 11.60 0.86 -3.73
CA THR A 649 12.26 -0.31 -4.33
C THR A 649 13.65 -0.48 -3.75
N LEU A 650 13.98 -1.67 -3.26
CA LEU A 650 15.33 -2.04 -2.82
C LEU A 650 16.27 -2.15 -4.04
N ARG A 651 16.84 -1.02 -4.49
CA ARG A 651 17.62 -0.96 -5.74
C ARG A 651 19.00 -1.60 -5.63
N SER A 652 19.51 -1.76 -4.41
CA SER A 652 20.60 -2.66 -4.04
C SER A 652 20.22 -3.35 -2.72
N LEU A 653 20.46 -4.65 -2.60
CA LEU A 653 20.33 -5.37 -1.33
C LEU A 653 21.35 -6.50 -1.27
N GLN A 654 22.39 -6.33 -0.45
CA GLN A 654 23.51 -7.26 -0.39
C GLN A 654 24.01 -7.50 1.03
N TYR A 655 24.44 -8.74 1.25
CA TYR A 655 24.95 -9.23 2.51
C TYR A 655 26.37 -9.82 2.33
N PRO A 656 27.20 -9.87 3.38
CA PRO A 656 28.43 -10.68 3.38
C PRO A 656 28.10 -12.18 3.29
N ALA A 657 29.12 -13.04 3.26
CA ALA A 657 28.91 -14.49 3.30
C ALA A 657 28.15 -14.92 4.58
N HIS A 658 27.04 -15.63 4.41
CA HIS A 658 26.10 -16.02 5.47
C HIS A 658 25.47 -17.39 5.19
N ALA A 659 25.00 -18.06 6.24
CA ALA A 659 23.95 -19.07 6.14
C ALA A 659 22.58 -18.37 6.05
N SER A 660 21.58 -18.97 5.41
CA SER A 660 20.22 -18.43 5.36
C SER A 660 19.22 -19.52 5.77
N PHE A 661 18.33 -19.21 6.72
CA PHE A 661 17.38 -20.14 7.33
C PHE A 661 18.00 -21.43 7.90
N THR A 662 19.31 -21.41 8.20
CA THR A 662 20.10 -22.55 8.67
C THR A 662 21.21 -22.05 9.61
N SER A 663 21.66 -22.90 10.53
CA SER A 663 22.65 -22.52 11.55
C SER A 663 24.04 -22.24 10.96
N GLY A 664 24.69 -21.18 11.46
CA GLY A 664 26.03 -20.78 11.06
C GLY A 664 26.55 -19.59 11.86
N ASP A 665 27.85 -19.30 11.73
CA ASP A 665 28.54 -18.18 12.38
C ASP A 665 27.85 -16.83 12.13
N VAL A 666 27.41 -16.62 10.89
CA VAL A 666 26.56 -15.52 10.43
C VAL A 666 25.36 -16.14 9.74
N ARG A 667 24.15 -15.83 10.20
CA ARG A 667 22.87 -16.24 9.59
C ARG A 667 22.08 -14.99 9.21
N ILE A 668 21.47 -14.99 8.03
CA ILE A 668 20.61 -13.90 7.57
C ILE A 668 19.32 -14.50 7.01
N ASP A 669 18.21 -14.18 7.67
CA ASP A 669 16.87 -14.61 7.28
C ASP A 669 16.15 -13.39 6.68
N SER A 670 15.94 -13.38 5.36
CA SER A 670 15.38 -12.25 4.62
C SER A 670 14.14 -12.66 3.82
N GLY A 671 13.07 -11.85 3.92
CA GLY A 671 11.84 -12.03 3.15
C GLY A 671 11.86 -11.37 1.77
N VAL A 672 12.92 -10.60 1.48
CA VAL A 672 13.04 -9.75 0.30
C VAL A 672 14.41 -9.95 -0.40
N ARG A 673 14.50 -9.42 -1.62
CA ARG A 673 15.71 -9.44 -2.45
C ARG A 673 15.88 -8.09 -3.15
N GLU A 674 17.06 -7.87 -3.73
CA GLU A 674 17.30 -6.78 -4.67
C GLU A 674 16.20 -6.72 -5.76
N GLY A 675 15.72 -5.52 -6.05
CA GLY A 675 14.55 -5.28 -6.92
C GLY A 675 13.17 -5.48 -6.28
N SER A 676 13.08 -5.85 -4.99
CA SER A 676 11.78 -5.95 -4.29
C SER A 676 11.26 -4.58 -3.85
N VAL A 677 9.94 -4.43 -3.77
CA VAL A 677 9.29 -3.20 -3.29
C VAL A 677 8.86 -3.37 -1.83
N ILE A 678 9.36 -2.52 -0.94
CA ILE A 678 8.79 -2.31 0.38
C ILE A 678 7.50 -1.50 0.20
N SER A 679 6.37 -2.07 0.62
CA SER A 679 5.04 -1.49 0.45
C SER A 679 4.40 -1.15 1.81
N PRO A 680 3.54 -0.13 1.90
CA PRO A 680 2.91 0.28 3.17
C PRO A 680 1.91 -0.73 3.75
N PHE A 681 1.64 -1.85 3.06
CA PHE A 681 0.66 -2.87 3.46
C PHE A 681 1.21 -3.99 4.36
N TYR A 682 2.53 -4.05 4.55
CA TYR A 682 3.21 -5.10 5.30
C TYR A 682 4.11 -4.52 6.41
N ASP A 683 4.80 -5.39 7.14
CA ASP A 683 5.82 -5.00 8.12
C ASP A 683 7.09 -4.48 7.39
N PRO A 684 7.79 -3.44 7.89
CA PRO A 684 8.96 -2.87 7.23
C PRO A 684 10.26 -3.69 7.37
N MET A 685 10.26 -4.85 8.02
CA MET A 685 11.46 -5.66 8.22
C MET A 685 12.00 -6.21 6.90
N ILE A 686 13.22 -5.78 6.55
CA ILE A 686 13.97 -6.25 5.39
C ILE A 686 14.57 -7.63 5.71
N ALA A 687 15.32 -7.73 6.81
CA ALA A 687 15.97 -8.97 7.22
C ALA A 687 16.28 -9.02 8.70
N LYS A 688 16.39 -10.24 9.21
CA LYS A 688 16.97 -10.54 10.53
C LYS A 688 18.43 -10.93 10.30
N VAL A 689 19.34 -10.24 10.96
CA VAL A 689 20.79 -10.51 10.89
C VAL A 689 21.20 -11.08 12.23
N ILE A 690 21.64 -12.33 12.23
CA ILE A 690 21.96 -13.10 13.43
C ILE A 690 23.41 -13.57 13.36
N THR A 691 24.12 -13.47 14.48
CA THR A 691 25.48 -13.99 14.59
C THR A 691 25.68 -14.78 15.87
N HIS A 692 26.31 -15.94 15.73
CA HIS A 692 26.79 -16.77 16.83
C HIS A 692 28.20 -16.34 17.26
N GLY A 693 28.67 -16.85 18.39
CA GLY A 693 30.05 -16.80 18.86
C GLY A 693 30.25 -17.74 20.05
N ALA A 694 31.50 -18.08 20.37
CA ALA A 694 31.85 -18.82 21.59
C ALA A 694 31.54 -18.00 22.87
N ASP A 695 31.50 -16.68 22.74
CA ASP A 695 31.05 -15.74 23.76
C ASP A 695 30.27 -14.55 23.14
N ARG A 696 29.62 -13.76 24.01
CA ARG A 696 28.81 -12.58 23.63
C ARG A 696 29.59 -11.51 22.88
N GLU A 697 30.87 -11.30 23.20
CA GLU A 697 31.68 -10.25 22.58
C GLU A 697 32.16 -10.69 21.18
N GLN A 698 32.44 -11.98 20.98
CA GLN A 698 32.67 -12.54 19.64
C GLN A 698 31.42 -12.38 18.76
N ALA A 699 30.23 -12.73 19.28
CA ALA A 699 28.97 -12.53 18.58
C ALA A 699 28.74 -11.05 18.25
N ARG A 700 28.84 -10.14 19.24
CA ARG A 700 28.65 -8.69 19.05
C ARG A 700 29.60 -8.10 18.00
N ARG A 701 30.89 -8.42 18.05
CA ARG A 701 31.88 -7.94 17.06
C ARG A 701 31.60 -8.48 15.65
N ARG A 702 31.18 -9.74 15.55
CA ARG A 702 30.76 -10.36 14.30
C ARG A 702 29.53 -9.64 13.73
N LEU A 703 28.54 -9.32 14.56
CA LEU A 703 27.33 -8.59 14.16
C LEU A 703 27.62 -7.18 13.64
N ILE A 704 28.45 -6.42 14.37
CA ILE A 704 28.91 -5.07 13.95
C ILE A 704 29.61 -5.15 12.59
N ARG A 705 30.45 -6.17 12.37
CA ARG A 705 31.12 -6.39 11.08
C ARG A 705 30.11 -6.75 9.97
N THR A 706 29.18 -7.66 10.25
CA THR A 706 28.15 -8.09 9.29
C THR A 706 27.26 -6.93 8.85
N LEU A 707 26.87 -6.03 9.76
CA LEU A 707 26.12 -4.81 9.42
C LEU A 707 26.96 -3.83 8.59
N ALA A 708 28.24 -3.66 8.91
CA ALA A 708 29.14 -2.79 8.15
C ALA A 708 29.43 -3.30 6.72
N ASP A 709 29.39 -4.63 6.50
CA ASP A 709 29.49 -5.26 5.19
C ASP A 709 28.13 -5.40 4.46
N THR A 710 27.02 -5.10 5.13
CA THR A 710 25.65 -5.15 4.56
C THR A 710 25.29 -3.84 3.86
N GLN A 711 24.69 -3.94 2.68
CA GLN A 711 24.29 -2.82 1.82
C GLN A 711 22.79 -2.88 1.55
N VAL A 712 22.11 -1.74 1.70
CA VAL A 712 20.70 -1.56 1.38
C VAL A 712 20.54 -0.19 0.73
N ALA A 713 19.79 -0.11 -0.37
CA ALA A 713 19.58 1.14 -1.10
C ALA A 713 18.17 1.29 -1.66
N GLY A 714 17.76 2.54 -1.90
CA GLY A 714 16.44 2.89 -2.45
C GLY A 714 15.32 3.01 -1.39
N VAL A 715 15.65 2.81 -0.11
CA VAL A 715 14.84 3.14 1.08
C VAL A 715 15.79 3.59 2.20
N HIS A 716 15.29 4.34 3.19
CA HIS A 716 16.01 4.55 4.45
C HIS A 716 15.97 3.27 5.30
N THR A 717 16.99 3.03 6.12
CA THR A 717 17.02 1.88 7.05
C THR A 717 17.58 2.23 8.42
N ASN A 718 17.22 1.41 9.41
CA ASN A 718 17.77 1.52 10.76
C ASN A 718 19.22 1.00 10.92
N LYS A 719 19.90 0.56 9.84
CA LYS A 719 21.21 -0.11 9.87
C LYS A 719 22.26 0.66 10.69
N THR A 720 22.43 1.95 10.41
CA THR A 720 23.43 2.80 11.08
C THR A 720 23.10 3.00 12.56
N PHE A 721 21.83 3.11 12.92
CA PHE A 721 21.39 3.14 14.33
C PHE A 721 21.71 1.82 15.05
N LEU A 722 21.47 0.66 14.43
CA LEU A 722 21.84 -0.65 14.99
C LEU A 722 23.36 -0.75 15.24
N GLN A 723 24.18 -0.22 14.32
CA GLN A 723 25.64 -0.19 14.47
C GLN A 723 26.09 0.72 15.64
N ARG A 724 25.49 1.92 15.78
CA ARG A 724 25.71 2.79 16.95
C ARG A 724 25.32 2.08 18.26
N LEU A 725 24.15 1.43 18.29
CA LEU A 725 23.59 0.75 19.45
C LEU A 725 24.39 -0.49 19.89
N LEU A 726 24.88 -1.30 18.95
CA LEU A 726 25.78 -2.41 19.24
C LEU A 726 27.17 -1.94 19.70
N GLY A 727 27.60 -0.75 19.25
CA GLY A 727 28.85 -0.12 19.64
C GLY A 727 28.83 0.51 21.04
N ASP A 728 27.66 0.94 21.52
CA ASP A 728 27.50 1.66 22.78
C ASP A 728 28.00 0.88 24.02
N GLU A 729 28.58 1.62 24.98
CA GLU A 729 29.16 1.04 26.20
C GLU A 729 28.13 0.31 27.07
N ALA A 730 26.90 0.82 27.18
CA ALA A 730 25.88 0.17 28.00
C ALA A 730 25.42 -1.15 27.38
N PHE A 731 25.31 -1.24 26.05
CA PHE A 731 25.08 -2.52 25.38
C PHE A 731 26.31 -3.45 25.48
N ALA A 732 27.53 -2.92 25.35
CA ALA A 732 28.77 -3.70 25.47
C ALA A 732 28.89 -4.39 26.84
N GLN A 733 28.65 -3.65 27.93
CA GLN A 733 28.71 -4.15 29.31
C GLN A 733 27.43 -4.89 29.77
N ALA A 734 26.43 -5.02 28.89
CA ALA A 734 25.13 -5.61 29.17
C ALA A 734 24.32 -4.92 30.30
N ASP A 735 24.40 -3.59 30.39
CA ASP A 735 23.48 -2.76 31.20
C ASP A 735 22.11 -2.62 30.50
N LEU A 736 21.46 -3.75 30.27
CA LEU A 736 20.22 -3.86 29.48
C LEU A 736 18.97 -3.62 30.33
N ASP A 737 18.02 -2.90 29.76
CA ASP A 737 16.64 -2.71 30.24
C ASP A 737 15.80 -2.03 29.14
N THR A 738 14.47 -2.03 29.30
CA THR A 738 13.56 -1.45 28.29
C THR A 738 13.62 0.07 28.14
N GLY A 739 14.41 0.76 28.98
CA GLY A 739 14.71 2.18 28.87
C GLY A 739 16.08 2.49 28.26
N LEU A 740 16.82 1.50 27.76
CA LEU A 740 18.19 1.69 27.24
C LEU A 740 18.26 2.70 26.08
N ILE A 741 17.41 2.56 25.06
CA ILE A 741 17.44 3.45 23.87
C ILE A 741 17.11 4.90 24.28
N PRO A 742 16.05 5.20 25.05
CA PRO A 742 15.83 6.53 25.63
C PRO A 742 16.98 7.03 26.52
N ARG A 743 17.58 6.18 27.36
CA ARG A 743 18.69 6.56 28.27
C ARG A 743 19.98 6.92 27.51
N ARG A 744 20.18 6.37 26.32
CA ARG A 744 21.38 6.57 25.49
C ARG A 744 21.11 7.45 24.26
N HIS A 745 19.99 8.17 24.23
CA HIS A 745 19.52 8.96 23.09
C HIS A 745 20.65 9.74 22.39
N ASP A 746 21.36 10.61 23.11
CA ASP A 746 22.37 11.50 22.52
C ASP A 746 23.61 10.77 21.94
N ALA A 747 23.87 9.54 22.37
CA ALA A 747 24.91 8.68 21.82
C ALA A 747 24.46 7.89 20.57
N LEU A 748 23.15 7.72 20.41
CA LEU A 748 22.52 6.98 19.31
C LEU A 748 22.03 7.90 18.18
N PHE A 749 21.67 9.14 18.52
CA PHE A 749 21.18 10.20 17.63
C PHE A 749 22.06 11.47 17.77
N PRO A 750 23.35 11.42 17.40
CA PRO A 750 24.22 12.60 17.44
C PRO A 750 23.76 13.65 16.41
N SER A 751 23.55 14.89 16.86
CA SER A 751 23.25 16.05 16.01
C SER A 751 24.41 16.37 15.06
N ASN A 752 24.13 16.53 13.77
CA ASN A 752 25.03 16.80 12.63
C ASN A 752 26.48 16.28 12.78
N GLN A 753 26.78 15.16 12.12
CA GLN A 753 28.16 14.76 11.87
C GLN A 753 28.70 15.53 10.66
N ASP A 754 29.76 16.34 10.87
CA ASP A 754 30.53 16.96 9.77
C ASP A 754 30.85 15.91 8.70
N VAL A 755 30.50 16.19 7.44
CA VAL A 755 30.71 15.24 6.34
C VAL A 755 32.22 15.03 6.15
N PRO A 756 32.75 13.80 6.31
CA PRO A 756 34.18 13.58 6.15
C PRO A 756 34.63 13.97 4.75
N ALA A 757 35.74 14.70 4.64
CA ALA A 757 36.31 15.12 3.36
C ALA A 757 36.49 13.94 2.37
N SER A 758 36.77 12.74 2.88
CA SER A 758 36.84 11.52 2.06
C SER A 758 35.47 11.08 1.50
N VAL A 759 34.35 11.28 2.19
CA VAL A 759 32.99 10.99 1.69
C VAL A 759 32.64 11.92 0.51
N LEU A 760 32.91 13.22 0.65
CA LEU A 760 32.74 14.19 -0.45
C LEU A 760 33.64 13.83 -1.65
N ALA A 761 34.88 13.43 -1.40
CA ALA A 761 35.79 12.95 -2.44
C ALA A 761 35.29 11.67 -3.12
N PHE A 762 34.72 10.70 -2.38
CA PHE A 762 34.12 9.49 -2.95
C PHE A 762 32.92 9.79 -3.84
N ALA A 763 32.00 10.64 -3.38
CA ALA A 763 30.86 11.07 -4.16
C ALA A 763 31.29 11.75 -5.47
N ALA A 764 32.19 12.72 -5.41
CA ALA A 764 32.69 13.42 -6.59
C ALA A 764 33.47 12.48 -7.54
N CYS A 765 34.32 11.59 -7.03
CA CYS A 765 35.01 10.58 -7.85
C CYS A 765 34.04 9.58 -8.52
N ALA A 766 32.92 9.27 -7.88
CA ALA A 766 31.87 8.44 -8.47
C ALA A 766 31.19 9.14 -9.66
N VAL A 767 30.83 10.43 -9.54
CA VAL A 767 30.28 11.23 -10.65
C VAL A 767 31.22 11.19 -11.86
N LEU A 768 32.51 11.46 -11.67
CA LEU A 768 33.50 11.41 -12.75
C LEU A 768 33.63 10.02 -13.35
N THR A 769 33.62 8.97 -12.53
CA THR A 769 33.73 7.59 -13.01
C THR A 769 32.50 7.16 -13.81
N HIS A 770 31.29 7.54 -13.39
CA HIS A 770 30.06 7.29 -14.16
C HIS A 770 29.99 8.12 -15.45
N GLN A 771 30.68 9.26 -15.52
CA GLN A 771 30.97 10.01 -16.76
C GLN A 771 32.11 9.39 -17.60
N GLY A 772 32.65 8.23 -17.18
CA GLY A 772 33.68 7.46 -17.88
C GLY A 772 35.13 7.83 -17.53
N MET A 773 35.37 8.73 -16.57
CA MET A 773 36.71 9.24 -16.26
C MET A 773 37.53 8.34 -15.33
N SER A 774 38.85 8.38 -15.50
CA SER A 774 39.81 7.53 -14.79
C SER A 774 40.85 8.33 -13.99
N GLY A 775 40.94 8.05 -12.68
CA GLY A 775 41.93 8.60 -11.75
C GLY A 775 43.35 8.02 -11.88
N GLN A 776 43.65 7.27 -12.95
CA GLN A 776 44.96 6.71 -13.26
C GLN A 776 45.24 6.84 -14.75
N ALA A 777 46.52 6.95 -15.13
CA ALA A 777 46.95 6.82 -16.52
C ALA A 777 46.95 5.32 -16.94
N PRO A 778 46.17 4.93 -17.96
CA PRO A 778 46.23 3.59 -18.56
C PRO A 778 47.58 3.29 -19.23
N ASN A 779 47.77 2.02 -19.58
CA ASN A 779 49.03 1.54 -20.15
C ASN A 779 49.01 1.63 -21.69
N SER A 780 50.08 2.15 -22.28
CA SER A 780 50.43 2.18 -23.72
C SER A 780 49.54 2.93 -24.74
N ASP A 781 48.21 2.99 -24.63
CA ASP A 781 47.35 3.66 -25.63
C ASP A 781 46.83 5.04 -25.13
N PRO A 782 47.25 6.18 -25.72
CA PRO A 782 46.77 7.50 -25.34
C PRO A 782 45.30 7.76 -25.68
N TRP A 783 44.66 6.98 -26.55
CA TRP A 783 43.25 7.15 -26.93
C TRP A 783 42.28 6.37 -26.04
N ALA A 784 42.79 5.41 -25.25
CA ALA A 784 42.05 4.72 -24.19
C ALA A 784 42.09 5.47 -22.84
N VAL A 785 42.61 6.70 -22.82
CA VAL A 785 42.77 7.51 -21.61
C VAL A 785 41.58 8.46 -21.44
N HIS A 786 40.90 8.36 -20.31
CA HIS A 786 39.75 9.19 -19.95
C HIS A 786 40.07 10.04 -18.72
N ASP A 787 41.26 10.66 -18.69
CA ASP A 787 41.77 11.43 -17.54
C ASP A 787 41.58 12.96 -17.69
N ALA A 788 40.72 13.38 -18.63
CA ALA A 788 40.45 14.77 -18.99
C ALA A 788 41.67 15.61 -19.47
N TRP A 789 42.74 14.99 -19.97
CA TRP A 789 43.89 15.70 -20.55
C TRP A 789 43.51 16.68 -21.67
N ARG A 790 44.23 17.81 -21.75
CA ARG A 790 44.04 18.88 -22.76
C ARG A 790 45.37 19.36 -23.31
N LEU A 791 45.38 19.68 -24.61
CA LEU A 791 46.57 20.23 -25.31
C LEU A 791 46.92 21.66 -24.90
N SER A 792 45.95 22.44 -24.40
CA SER A 792 46.14 23.82 -23.96
C SER A 792 45.03 24.20 -22.98
N GLY A 793 45.42 24.88 -21.90
CA GLY A 793 44.52 25.20 -20.81
C GLY A 793 44.18 24.00 -19.93
N ASP A 794 43.45 24.29 -18.87
CA ASP A 794 43.22 23.39 -17.75
C ASP A 794 41.89 22.61 -17.88
N TYR A 795 41.72 21.58 -17.06
CA TYR A 795 40.40 21.02 -16.76
C TYR A 795 40.01 21.29 -15.31
N ASP A 796 38.83 21.88 -15.15
CA ASP A 796 38.17 22.16 -13.88
C ASP A 796 36.72 21.68 -13.98
N GLN A 797 36.28 20.92 -12.99
CA GLN A 797 34.91 20.43 -12.85
C GLN A 797 34.42 20.69 -11.43
N LYS A 798 33.36 21.50 -11.30
CA LYS A 798 32.61 21.61 -10.05
C LYS A 798 31.59 20.47 -9.98
N VAL A 799 31.50 19.83 -8.82
CA VAL A 799 30.41 18.91 -8.46
C VAL A 799 29.72 19.51 -7.25
N ALA A 800 28.45 19.89 -7.41
CA ALA A 800 27.62 20.33 -6.30
C ALA A 800 26.98 19.10 -5.65
N LEU A 801 27.22 18.94 -4.35
CA LEU A 801 26.69 17.84 -3.53
C LEU A 801 25.85 18.43 -2.40
N GLN A 802 24.74 17.78 -2.06
CA GLN A 802 23.88 18.20 -0.96
C GLN A 802 23.57 17.05 -0.01
N LEU A 803 23.70 17.29 1.29
CA LEU A 803 23.34 16.35 2.36
C LEU A 803 22.31 17.01 3.28
N GLY A 804 21.04 16.63 3.14
CA GLY A 804 19.95 17.33 3.80
C GLY A 804 19.87 18.79 3.32
N GLU A 805 20.00 19.73 4.25
CA GLU A 805 20.02 21.18 3.95
C GLU A 805 21.43 21.71 3.65
N GLU A 806 22.50 20.96 3.95
CA GLU A 806 23.87 21.41 3.75
C GLU A 806 24.34 21.17 2.31
N ALA A 807 24.80 22.26 1.65
CA ALA A 807 25.35 22.23 0.30
C ALA A 807 26.88 22.33 0.32
N HIS A 808 27.55 21.42 -0.38
CA HIS A 808 29.00 21.35 -0.51
C HIS A 808 29.40 21.43 -1.98
N GLU A 809 30.24 22.41 -2.34
CA GLU A 809 30.88 22.43 -3.66
C GLU A 809 32.22 21.71 -3.59
N VAL A 810 32.42 20.72 -4.49
CA VAL A 810 33.69 20.03 -4.67
C VAL A 810 34.27 20.43 -6.02
N LEU A 811 35.47 21.01 -6.02
CA LEU A 811 36.18 21.38 -7.25
C LEU A 811 37.26 20.33 -7.57
N LEU A 812 37.07 19.61 -8.67
CA LEU A 812 38.04 18.67 -9.22
C LEU A 812 38.85 19.33 -10.32
N GLN A 813 40.18 19.22 -10.22
CA GLN A 813 41.13 19.92 -11.07
C GLN A 813 42.16 18.97 -11.65
N ARG A 814 42.49 19.18 -12.93
CA ARG A 814 43.53 18.45 -13.66
C ARG A 814 44.63 19.44 -14.04
N ARG A 815 45.87 19.22 -13.59
CA ARG A 815 47.05 20.07 -13.83
C ARG A 815 48.28 19.17 -14.00
N ASP A 816 49.25 19.52 -14.85
CA ASP A 816 50.58 18.88 -14.96
C ASP A 816 50.65 17.35 -14.79
N ASN A 817 49.76 16.61 -15.46
CA ASN A 817 49.63 15.14 -15.34
C ASN A 817 49.34 14.58 -13.93
N GLN A 818 48.74 15.39 -13.06
CA GLN A 818 48.15 15.03 -11.77
C GLN A 818 46.68 15.46 -11.66
N TRP A 819 45.96 14.87 -10.70
CA TRP A 819 44.62 15.29 -10.26
C TRP A 819 44.73 15.98 -8.89
N GLN A 820 43.90 17.00 -8.68
CA GLN A 820 43.74 17.74 -7.43
C GLN A 820 42.25 17.86 -7.12
N ILE A 821 41.91 17.98 -5.83
CA ILE A 821 40.54 18.16 -5.36
C ILE A 821 40.51 19.21 -4.26
N THR A 822 39.63 20.19 -4.39
CA THR A 822 39.38 21.20 -3.37
C THR A 822 38.08 20.88 -2.64
N LEU A 823 38.17 20.80 -1.32
CA LEU A 823 37.13 20.40 -0.38
C LEU A 823 37.03 21.52 0.67
N GLY A 824 35.97 22.33 0.60
CA GLY A 824 35.92 23.59 1.35
C GLY A 824 37.04 24.54 0.90
N GLU A 825 37.81 25.08 1.85
CA GLU A 825 38.97 25.95 1.57
C GLU A 825 40.28 25.16 1.30
N THR A 826 40.30 23.85 1.54
CA THR A 826 41.50 23.00 1.47
C THR A 826 41.64 22.26 0.14
N GLN A 827 42.83 22.32 -0.47
CA GLN A 827 43.18 21.62 -1.70
C GLN A 827 44.10 20.43 -1.41
N HIS A 828 43.78 19.27 -1.99
CA HIS A 828 44.47 17.99 -1.80
C HIS A 828 44.95 17.40 -3.13
N ALA A 829 46.05 16.66 -3.11
CA ALA A 829 46.46 15.81 -4.23
C ALA A 829 45.59 14.54 -4.28
N LEU A 830 44.97 14.28 -5.44
CA LEU A 830 44.00 13.20 -5.62
C LEU A 830 44.54 12.10 -6.55
N ARG A 831 44.21 10.85 -6.23
CA ARG A 831 44.22 9.71 -7.15
C ARG A 831 43.05 8.79 -6.80
N TRP A 832 42.43 8.11 -7.77
CA TRP A 832 41.46 7.04 -7.46
C TRP A 832 41.56 5.84 -8.41
N GLN A 833 41.02 4.72 -7.95
CA GLN A 833 40.68 3.53 -8.73
C GLN A 833 39.21 3.22 -8.50
N ALA A 834 38.54 2.84 -9.58
CA ALA A 834 37.17 2.36 -9.54
C ALA A 834 37.08 0.97 -10.16
N GLU A 835 36.43 0.05 -9.46
CA GLU A 835 36.08 -1.28 -9.94
C GLU A 835 34.54 -1.37 -9.98
N ALA A 836 33.97 -1.32 -11.18
CA ALA A 836 32.54 -1.51 -11.38
C ALA A 836 32.17 -2.95 -11.01
N ARG A 837 31.16 -3.12 -10.15
CA ARG A 837 30.86 -4.41 -9.53
C ARG A 837 30.08 -5.30 -10.51
N ALA A 838 30.61 -6.49 -10.78
CA ALA A 838 30.00 -7.41 -11.74
C ALA A 838 28.54 -7.73 -11.37
N GLY A 839 27.61 -7.41 -12.28
CA GLY A 839 26.16 -7.52 -12.07
C GLY A 839 25.44 -6.21 -11.73
N LEU A 840 26.14 -5.19 -11.22
CA LEU A 840 25.58 -3.88 -10.84
C LEU A 840 26.31 -2.73 -11.55
N ALA A 841 25.74 -2.24 -12.65
CA ALA A 841 26.31 -1.13 -13.44
C ALA A 841 26.45 0.18 -12.65
N ASN A 842 25.62 0.38 -11.63
CA ASN A 842 25.57 1.60 -10.82
C ASN A 842 26.44 1.55 -9.55
N THR A 843 27.12 0.42 -9.27
CA THR A 843 27.89 0.25 -8.02
C THR A 843 29.39 0.18 -8.29
N LEU A 844 30.12 1.11 -7.68
CA LEU A 844 31.57 1.23 -7.77
C LEU A 844 32.21 0.84 -6.42
N THR A 845 33.20 -0.04 -6.46
CA THR A 845 34.19 -0.12 -5.38
C THR A 845 35.25 0.92 -5.64
N LEU A 846 35.35 1.95 -4.79
CA LEU A 846 36.32 3.03 -4.93
C LEU A 846 37.47 2.88 -3.92
N ARG A 847 38.69 3.05 -4.42
CA ARG A 847 39.89 3.26 -3.61
C ARG A 847 40.45 4.63 -4.01
N LEU A 848 40.60 5.55 -3.07
CA LEU A 848 41.16 6.86 -3.36
C LEU A 848 42.31 7.20 -2.43
N TRP A 849 43.19 8.08 -2.88
CA TRP A 849 44.30 8.63 -2.12
C TRP A 849 44.14 10.15 -2.07
N LEU A 850 44.03 10.70 -0.86
CA LEU A 850 44.15 12.13 -0.57
C LEU A 850 45.48 12.34 0.14
N ASP A 851 46.37 13.15 -0.43
CA ASP A 851 47.69 13.46 0.15
C ASP A 851 48.47 12.21 0.61
N GLN A 852 48.43 11.17 -0.23
CA GLN A 852 48.99 9.82 -0.03
C GLN A 852 48.26 8.88 0.97
N VAL A 853 47.27 9.36 1.73
CA VAL A 853 46.46 8.52 2.63
C VAL A 853 45.42 7.75 1.82
N GLU A 854 45.44 6.40 1.90
CA GLU A 854 44.47 5.54 1.20
C GLU A 854 43.15 5.43 1.98
N TYR A 855 42.04 5.68 1.28
CA TYR A 855 40.67 5.45 1.75
C TYR A 855 39.97 4.43 0.83
N ARG A 856 38.99 3.71 1.37
CA ARG A 856 38.11 2.82 0.58
C ARG A 856 36.65 2.99 0.96
N ALA A 857 35.78 2.98 -0.03
CA ALA A 857 34.33 2.99 0.11
C ALA A 857 33.67 2.20 -1.02
N GLN A 858 32.39 1.88 -0.86
CA GLN A 858 31.54 1.51 -1.99
C GLN A 858 30.56 2.65 -2.23
N VAL A 859 30.34 2.99 -3.51
CA VAL A 859 29.41 4.04 -3.91
C VAL A 859 28.40 3.47 -4.90
N LEU A 860 27.12 3.72 -4.64
CA LEU A 860 26.01 3.42 -5.54
C LEU A 860 25.43 4.74 -6.05
N GLN A 861 25.22 4.85 -7.37
CA GLN A 861 24.44 5.94 -7.96
C GLN A 861 22.99 5.52 -8.18
N ASP A 862 22.05 6.32 -7.69
CA ASP A 862 20.62 6.09 -7.81
C ASP A 862 19.89 7.34 -8.33
N GLY A 863 20.02 7.58 -9.65
CA GLY A 863 19.57 8.82 -10.28
C GLY A 863 20.55 9.96 -10.02
N ASP A 864 20.07 11.02 -9.41
CA ASP A 864 20.83 12.14 -8.85
C ASP A 864 21.43 11.83 -7.47
N HIS A 865 20.91 10.85 -6.73
CA HIS A 865 21.47 10.47 -5.44
C HIS A 865 22.71 9.56 -5.55
N LEU A 866 23.64 9.72 -4.59
CA LEU A 866 24.82 8.89 -4.36
C LEU A 866 24.82 8.38 -2.93
N GLN A 867 24.86 7.05 -2.76
CA GLN A 867 25.05 6.43 -1.45
C GLN A 867 26.50 5.98 -1.28
N VAL A 868 27.23 6.62 -0.36
CA VAL A 868 28.63 6.35 -0.04
C VAL A 868 28.72 5.56 1.27
N ALA A 869 29.08 4.29 1.18
CA ALA A 869 29.33 3.43 2.34
C ALA A 869 30.84 3.42 2.67
N GLN A 870 31.24 4.14 3.73
CA GLN A 870 32.63 4.29 4.16
C GLN A 870 32.80 3.96 5.65
N ALA A 871 33.79 3.13 5.97
CA ALA A 871 34.20 2.79 7.35
C ALA A 871 33.07 2.24 8.27
N GLY A 872 31.94 1.81 7.71
CA GLY A 872 30.77 1.35 8.45
C GLY A 872 29.64 2.37 8.58
N SER A 873 29.82 3.60 8.11
CA SER A 873 28.74 4.60 7.97
C SER A 873 28.27 4.70 6.52
N ASP A 874 26.96 4.85 6.32
CA ASP A 874 26.35 5.13 5.02
C ASP A 874 25.97 6.61 4.95
N TRP A 875 26.29 7.28 3.84
CA TRP A 875 25.98 8.69 3.59
C TRP A 875 25.21 8.81 2.29
N THR A 876 24.08 9.53 2.26
CA THR A 876 23.27 9.73 1.04
C THR A 876 23.32 11.18 0.62
N LEU A 877 24.00 11.49 -0.50
CA LEU A 877 24.17 12.85 -1.02
C LEU A 877 23.38 12.99 -2.34
N ALA A 878 22.75 14.13 -2.58
CA ALA A 878 22.21 14.48 -3.91
C ALA A 878 23.28 15.19 -4.75
N VAL A 879 23.35 14.88 -6.04
CA VAL A 879 24.19 15.60 -7.03
C VAL A 879 23.33 16.67 -7.68
N VAL A 880 23.57 17.93 -7.32
CA VAL A 880 22.74 19.06 -7.77
C VAL A 880 23.15 19.49 -9.18
N ASP A 881 22.27 19.29 -10.17
CA ASP A 881 22.43 19.88 -11.49
C ASP A 881 22.12 21.40 -11.44
N THR A 882 23.19 22.19 -11.45
CA THR A 882 23.16 23.66 -11.39
C THR A 882 22.69 24.32 -12.70
N LEU A 883 22.55 23.56 -13.79
CA LEU A 883 21.97 24.02 -15.06
C LEU A 883 20.46 23.68 -15.14
N ALA A 884 20.03 22.55 -14.58
CA ALA A 884 18.60 22.20 -14.48
C ALA A 884 17.87 23.11 -13.47
N SER A 885 18.44 23.30 -12.28
CA SER A 885 17.86 24.14 -11.20
C SER A 885 17.76 25.63 -11.55
N ALA A 886 18.54 26.11 -12.54
CA ALA A 886 18.37 27.45 -13.10
C ALA A 886 17.00 27.69 -13.76
N GLY A 887 16.23 26.63 -14.04
CA GLY A 887 14.85 26.71 -14.53
C GLY A 887 13.76 26.74 -13.44
N THR A 888 14.07 26.42 -12.17
CA THR A 888 13.08 26.19 -11.11
C THR A 888 13.22 27.09 -9.88
N ASN A 889 14.35 27.79 -9.70
CA ASN A 889 14.63 28.60 -8.51
C ASN A 889 13.76 29.86 -8.37
N SER A 890 12.49 29.70 -7.99
CA SER A 890 11.57 30.79 -7.64
C SER A 890 10.46 30.46 -6.62
N GLN A 891 10.43 29.26 -6.01
CA GLN A 891 9.32 28.84 -5.12
C GLN A 891 9.68 28.34 -3.71
N GLU A 892 10.95 28.03 -3.38
CA GLU A 892 11.33 27.46 -2.08
C GLU A 892 11.71 28.52 -1.03
N ALA A 893 10.80 29.47 -0.77
CA ALA A 893 11.00 30.52 0.24
C ALA A 893 9.69 30.99 0.92
N HIS A 894 8.75 30.07 1.17
CA HIS A 894 7.50 30.36 1.89
C HIS A 894 7.32 29.41 3.10
N GLY A 895 7.78 29.86 4.27
CA GLY A 895 7.76 29.12 5.54
C GLY A 895 6.39 28.98 6.21
N GLY A 896 5.36 28.67 5.43
CA GLY A 896 3.99 28.39 5.90
C GLY A 896 3.43 27.05 5.43
N ARG A 897 4.22 26.21 4.76
CA ARG A 897 3.77 24.95 4.13
C ARG A 897 4.25 23.74 4.93
N LEU A 898 3.32 22.92 5.40
CA LEU A 898 3.61 21.65 6.07
C LEU A 898 3.29 20.50 5.12
N THR A 899 4.27 19.64 4.84
CA THR A 899 4.15 18.49 3.94
C THR A 899 4.10 17.17 4.70
N ALA A 900 3.62 16.12 4.04
CA ALA A 900 3.57 14.76 4.57
C ALA A 900 4.99 14.20 4.72
N PRO A 901 5.48 13.95 5.95
CA PRO A 901 6.85 13.50 6.17
C PRO A 901 7.06 12.01 5.82
N MET A 902 5.98 11.32 5.46
CA MET A 902 5.95 9.93 4.99
C MET A 902 4.63 9.67 4.23
N PRO A 903 4.51 8.56 3.47
CA PRO A 903 3.23 8.11 2.93
C PRO A 903 2.36 7.51 4.04
N GLY A 904 1.14 8.00 4.20
CA GLY A 904 0.26 7.63 5.30
C GLY A 904 -1.19 7.98 5.03
N LYS A 905 -2.09 7.57 5.92
CA LYS A 905 -3.53 7.83 5.83
C LYS A 905 -3.91 8.86 6.89
N ILE A 906 -4.70 9.89 6.56
CA ILE A 906 -5.20 10.80 7.60
C ILE A 906 -6.21 10.06 8.50
N ILE A 907 -5.99 10.07 9.82
CA ILE A 907 -6.90 9.46 10.80
C ILE A 907 -7.60 10.47 11.71
N ALA A 908 -7.04 11.67 11.88
CA ALA A 908 -7.69 12.78 12.57
C ALA A 908 -7.25 14.12 11.97
N LEU A 909 -8.19 15.06 11.88
CA LEU A 909 -7.92 16.49 11.76
C LEU A 909 -8.35 17.11 13.08
N ASN A 910 -7.44 17.80 13.76
CA ASN A 910 -7.69 18.38 15.08
C ASN A 910 -8.02 19.89 15.01
N VAL A 911 -7.83 20.50 13.84
CA VAL A 911 -8.08 21.91 13.50
C VAL A 911 -8.80 22.00 12.16
N GLY A 912 -9.48 23.12 11.90
CA GLY A 912 -10.06 23.49 10.62
C GLY A 912 -9.34 24.66 9.94
N ALA A 913 -9.67 24.91 8.68
CA ALA A 913 -9.26 26.13 7.99
C ALA A 913 -9.94 27.36 8.64
N GLY A 914 -9.14 28.37 9.00
CA GLY A 914 -9.53 29.54 9.77
C GLY A 914 -9.23 29.48 11.27
N ASP A 915 -8.78 28.33 11.81
CA ASP A 915 -8.43 28.22 13.23
C ASP A 915 -7.05 28.82 13.53
N SER A 916 -6.97 29.67 14.55
CA SER A 916 -5.69 30.16 15.09
C SER A 916 -5.08 29.13 16.04
N VAL A 917 -3.81 28.80 15.80
CA VAL A 917 -3.06 27.74 16.46
C VAL A 917 -1.75 28.28 17.05
N LYS A 918 -1.23 27.63 18.08
CA LYS A 918 0.06 27.97 18.71
C LYS A 918 1.14 26.98 18.35
N GLN A 919 2.38 27.42 18.44
CA GLN A 919 3.56 26.56 18.29
C GLN A 919 3.44 25.31 19.18
N GLY A 920 3.49 24.13 18.55
CA GLY A 920 3.34 22.82 19.21
C GLY A 920 1.91 22.26 19.27
N ASP A 921 0.87 23.02 18.91
CA ASP A 921 -0.50 22.48 18.80
C ASP A 921 -0.56 21.41 17.69
N VAL A 922 -1.23 20.29 17.96
CA VAL A 922 -1.41 19.21 16.96
C VAL A 922 -2.49 19.61 15.98
N LEU A 923 -2.11 19.72 14.70
CA LEU A 923 -2.99 20.09 13.59
C LEU A 923 -3.76 18.88 13.06
N LEU A 924 -3.05 17.77 12.80
CA LEU A 924 -3.62 16.53 12.31
C LEU A 924 -2.80 15.31 12.72
N VAL A 925 -3.37 14.11 12.56
CA VAL A 925 -2.72 12.83 12.83
C VAL A 925 -2.84 11.91 11.62
N MET A 926 -1.72 11.34 11.19
CA MET A 926 -1.61 10.34 10.13
C MET A 926 -1.35 8.95 10.73
N GLU A 927 -1.92 7.90 10.14
CA GLU A 927 -1.55 6.51 10.38
C GLU A 927 -0.77 5.95 9.18
N ALA A 928 0.41 5.37 9.43
CA ALA A 928 1.16 4.65 8.42
C ALA A 928 1.80 3.41 9.05
N MET A 929 1.62 2.25 8.41
CA MET A 929 2.16 0.96 8.88
C MET A 929 1.82 0.67 10.37
N LYS A 930 0.62 1.11 10.81
CA LYS A 930 0.07 1.07 12.18
C LYS A 930 0.75 1.97 13.23
N MET A 931 1.65 2.86 12.82
CA MET A 931 2.14 3.96 13.65
C MET A 931 1.31 5.22 13.40
N GLU A 932 1.00 5.95 14.47
CA GLU A 932 0.35 7.26 14.43
C GLU A 932 1.41 8.36 14.54
N HIS A 933 1.32 9.38 13.69
CA HIS A 933 2.24 10.52 13.66
C HIS A 933 1.44 11.83 13.63
N SER A 934 1.70 12.69 14.61
CA SER A 934 1.01 13.97 14.81
C SER A 934 1.79 15.11 14.18
N ILE A 935 1.20 15.79 13.21
CA ILE A 935 1.75 17.02 12.62
C ILE A 935 1.41 18.19 13.54
N GLN A 936 2.42 18.94 13.96
CA GLN A 936 2.31 20.07 14.89
C GLN A 936 2.56 21.42 14.19
N ALA A 937 1.99 22.49 14.74
CA ALA A 937 2.25 23.84 14.27
C ALA A 937 3.71 24.25 14.58
N PRO A 938 4.52 24.67 13.58
CA PRO A 938 5.92 25.04 13.77
C PRO A 938 6.08 26.42 14.43
N ALA A 939 5.03 27.25 14.42
CA ALA A 939 4.95 28.59 14.99
C ALA A 939 3.50 28.90 15.38
N ASP A 940 3.29 29.99 16.12
CA ASP A 940 1.96 30.61 16.25
C ASP A 940 1.50 31.12 14.87
N GLY A 941 0.21 30.96 14.54
CA GLY A 941 -0.35 31.39 13.26
C GLY A 941 -1.81 31.02 13.09
N THR A 942 -2.34 31.11 11.87
CA THR A 942 -3.69 30.66 11.51
C THR A 942 -3.63 29.63 10.39
N VAL A 943 -4.38 28.54 10.52
CA VAL A 943 -4.49 27.50 9.49
C VAL A 943 -5.24 28.07 8.30
N ALA A 944 -4.57 28.23 7.16
CA ALA A 944 -5.18 28.79 5.95
C ALA A 944 -5.96 27.74 5.17
N GLU A 945 -5.37 26.56 4.95
CA GLU A 945 -5.98 25.47 4.18
C GLU A 945 -5.50 24.09 4.65
N LEU A 946 -6.34 23.07 4.45
CA LEU A 946 -6.10 21.66 4.78
C LEU A 946 -6.42 20.83 3.54
N PHE A 947 -5.44 20.13 2.96
CA PHE A 947 -5.56 19.53 1.63
C PHE A 947 -6.13 18.11 1.60
N PHE A 948 -6.30 17.46 2.76
CA PHE A 948 -6.75 16.07 2.88
C PHE A 948 -7.76 15.87 4.01
N ALA A 949 -8.74 14.99 3.79
CA ALA A 949 -9.78 14.64 4.75
C ALA A 949 -9.42 13.37 5.56
N VAL A 950 -10.06 13.21 6.73
CA VAL A 950 -9.97 11.97 7.51
C VAL A 950 -10.45 10.78 6.70
N GLY A 951 -9.55 9.85 6.40
CA GLY A 951 -9.79 8.73 5.50
C GLY A 951 -8.82 8.65 4.32
N ASP A 952 -8.28 9.80 3.88
CA ASP A 952 -7.50 9.90 2.65
C ASP A 952 -6.09 9.29 2.77
N GLN A 953 -5.62 8.69 1.68
CA GLN A 953 -4.27 8.14 1.56
C GLN A 953 -3.36 9.14 0.85
N VAL A 954 -2.29 9.54 1.53
CA VAL A 954 -1.39 10.63 1.17
C VAL A 954 0.02 10.08 0.86
N PRO A 955 0.71 10.53 -0.21
CA PRO A 955 2.11 10.20 -0.46
C PRO A 955 3.08 11.12 0.30
N GLU A 956 4.35 10.72 0.41
CA GLU A 956 5.41 11.57 0.98
C GLU A 956 5.59 12.87 0.18
N GLY A 957 5.89 13.97 0.86
CA GLY A 957 6.09 15.28 0.26
C GLY A 957 4.83 16.04 -0.16
N ALA A 958 3.64 15.41 -0.12
CA ALA A 958 2.39 16.12 -0.42
C ALA A 958 2.10 17.23 0.61
N GLU A 959 1.67 18.40 0.16
CA GLU A 959 1.31 19.50 1.06
C GLU A 959 0.05 19.13 1.85
N LEU A 960 0.13 19.16 3.19
CA LEU A 960 -0.94 18.75 4.11
C LEU A 960 -1.72 19.94 4.64
N VAL A 961 -1.00 20.99 5.05
CA VAL A 961 -1.53 22.19 5.70
C VAL A 961 -0.75 23.40 5.21
N THR A 962 -1.45 24.48 4.87
CA THR A 962 -0.84 25.81 4.76
C THR A 962 -1.24 26.66 5.96
N MET A 963 -0.29 27.43 6.51
CA MET A 963 -0.48 28.37 7.61
C MET A 963 -0.09 29.79 7.20
N GLU A 964 -0.85 30.76 7.68
CA GLU A 964 -0.53 32.20 7.64
C GLU A 964 0.00 32.66 9.01
N SER A 965 0.87 33.69 8.99
CA SER A 965 1.58 34.27 10.15
C SER A 965 0.88 35.50 10.72
#